data_AF-A0A4Y2QVM1-F1
#
_entry.id   AF-A0A4Y2QVM1-F1
#
_cell.length_a   1.000
_cell.length_b   1.000
_cell.length_c   1.000
_cell.angle_alpha   90.00
_cell.angle_beta   90.00
_cell.angle_gamma   90.00
#
_symmetry.space_group_name_H-M   'P 1'
#
loop_
_entity.id
_entity.type
_entity.pdbx_description
1 polymer ?
#
loop_
_entity_poly.entity_id
_entity_poly.type
_entity_poly.pdbx_seq_one_letter_code
_entity_poly.pdbx_strand_id
1 'polypeptide(L)'
;MDSSAPFPLFSSLRVVGDMNGRPLISPLRVPLMIIRPTAFSPLSEQQPPEIRPTSIEVAWPVTAGLGDAVGKAMRLLLSNDTILPRLDFCEHLNVSQCVFTELERQFLVVAYNPLAHPVRTYLRLPVMREGYSVRQVNKRRRSVPAQVLPIPPSVISLPERSSLAVNELVFPISLPPLGFSVYGVQIQDDYEPEVDIESERMPFTVQDTVIQNENLKVVIDGFSGLMKEIILVQSNQGVPVKQSFYYYEGMPGYRMERASGAYAFNPQHDTAYPLAENITYRVFKGPLVEEVHQFYAPWITQIIRLYKGQNHVEFDWIIGPIPVQDHIGREIITRFDTDLENNGVFYTDSNARETMKRVRDHQETFPWNITEKIAGNYYPVTSWMYIRDEARNLQLSLLTDRPQGGGSIIDGSMELMLHRRLLFDDGYGVNEALNEPGFDGRGLVVRGSHYLTLGPIDDMTPLNKRLTKIRFHSPVLGFARIPYSNLSRYSLNDFRGLKRRLPHNVHLLTLERLDNHRILLRLEHFYEVTDEPERTVTVSLNNLFRPFRVIYFQETTLSANKYLYEVERLKWRSQDEEDAAYENELPPTSTNNDLTDVMESEVNEGYVVNDSEDDHLRITLKPMQIRTFILKVDYNVHY
;
A
#
# COMPACT_ATOMS: atom_id res chain seq x y z
N MET A 1 -50.03 46.18 4.33
CA MET A 1 -51.24 46.05 3.49
C MET A 1 -51.27 44.64 2.98
N ASP A 2 -52.36 43.95 3.32
CA ASP A 2 -52.59 42.52 3.15
C ASP A 2 -52.61 42.03 1.70
N SER A 3 -52.21 40.77 1.49
CA SER A 3 -53.12 39.64 1.20
C SER A 3 -52.32 38.46 0.60
N SER A 4 -52.25 37.35 1.35
CA SER A 4 -52.90 36.04 1.09
C SER A 4 -52.07 35.10 0.18
N ALA A 5 -51.23 34.20 0.70
CA ALA A 5 -51.51 32.85 1.28
C ALA A 5 -51.93 31.80 0.23
N PRO A 6 -51.90 30.47 0.49
CA PRO A 6 -50.94 29.58 1.20
C PRO A 6 -50.65 28.29 0.35
N PHE A 7 -49.86 27.31 0.81
CA PHE A 7 -49.99 25.83 0.58
C PHE A 7 -48.79 25.03 1.17
N PRO A 8 -48.87 23.69 1.41
CA PRO A 8 -49.01 23.16 2.77
C PRO A 8 -47.86 22.25 3.25
N LEU A 9 -47.91 21.97 4.56
CA LEU A 9 -47.25 20.87 5.25
C LEU A 9 -47.68 19.50 4.70
N PHE A 10 -46.70 18.64 4.39
CA PHE A 10 -46.80 17.20 4.67
C PHE A 10 -45.45 16.68 5.20
N SER A 11 -45.59 15.87 6.24
CA SER A 11 -44.61 15.20 7.07
C SER A 11 -43.84 14.08 6.35
N SER A 12 -42.60 13.83 6.77
CA SER A 12 -42.16 12.45 6.97
C SER A 12 -41.40 12.32 8.29
N LEU A 13 -41.69 11.23 8.99
CA LEU A 13 -41.38 10.95 10.37
C LEU A 13 -39.88 10.73 10.62
N ARG A 14 -39.37 11.39 11.65
CA ARG A 14 -38.28 10.86 12.49
C ARG A 14 -38.87 9.79 13.42
N VAL A 15 -38.21 8.64 13.51
CA VAL A 15 -38.38 7.71 14.63
C VAL A 15 -37.06 7.68 15.40
N VAL A 16 -37.07 8.34 16.55
CA VAL A 16 -36.15 8.15 17.66
C VAL A 16 -36.88 7.25 18.66
N GLY A 17 -36.24 6.17 19.11
CA GLY A 17 -36.84 5.24 20.06
C GLY A 17 -36.94 5.81 21.48
N ASP A 18 -37.85 5.25 22.29
CA ASP A 18 -37.54 4.89 23.67
C ASP A 18 -38.54 3.86 24.25
N MET A 19 -38.09 3.12 25.25
CA MET A 19 -38.79 2.06 25.98
C MET A 19 -39.73 2.60 27.08
N ASN A 20 -40.91 1.99 27.28
CA ASN A 20 -41.32 1.28 28.51
C ASN A 20 -42.85 1.19 28.72
N GLY A 21 -43.32 0.00 29.10
CA GLY A 21 -44.63 -0.27 29.72
C GLY A 21 -44.45 -1.00 31.07
N ARG A 22 -45.09 -0.45 32.10
CA ARG A 22 -45.03 -0.72 33.57
C ARG A 22 -45.83 -1.99 34.00
N PRO A 23 -45.74 -2.56 35.25
CA PRO A 23 -46.06 -1.80 36.49
C PRO A 23 -45.44 -2.17 37.87
N LEU A 24 -45.59 -1.18 38.78
CA LEU A 24 -45.79 -1.19 40.25
C LEU A 24 -44.68 -1.71 41.21
N ILE A 25 -44.10 -0.79 42.00
CA ILE A 25 -44.12 -0.69 43.49
C ILE A 25 -43.69 0.74 43.88
N SER A 26 -44.20 1.21 45.02
CA SER A 26 -44.34 2.60 45.47
C SER A 26 -43.24 3.02 46.50
N PRO A 27 -43.31 4.18 47.21
CA PRO A 27 -42.29 5.25 47.12
C PRO A 27 -41.61 5.60 48.47
N LEU A 28 -40.54 6.42 48.46
CA LEU A 28 -40.15 7.36 49.55
C LEU A 28 -38.86 8.12 49.11
N ARG A 29 -38.89 9.40 48.72
CA ARG A 29 -39.00 10.70 49.44
C ARG A 29 -37.68 11.17 50.13
N VAL A 30 -37.32 12.42 49.77
CA VAL A 30 -36.56 13.50 50.47
C VAL A 30 -35.00 13.51 50.46
N PRO A 31 -34.35 14.72 50.58
CA PRO A 31 -33.29 15.19 49.68
C PRO A 31 -32.08 15.81 50.44
N LEU A 32 -31.33 16.70 49.78
CA LEU A 32 -30.25 17.62 50.21
C LEU A 32 -28.83 17.15 49.85
N MET A 33 -28.08 17.84 48.98
CA MET A 33 -27.51 19.20 48.96
C MET A 33 -26.18 19.36 49.73
N ILE A 34 -25.16 19.72 48.94
CA ILE A 34 -23.95 20.54 49.21
C ILE A 34 -22.67 19.82 49.72
N ILE A 35 -21.55 20.21 49.07
CA ILE A 35 -20.17 20.46 49.56
C ILE A 35 -19.07 19.63 48.83
N ARG A 36 -18.30 20.31 47.96
CA ARG A 36 -16.90 20.00 47.56
C ARG A 36 -15.93 20.46 48.68
N PRO A 37 -14.60 20.19 48.70
CA PRO A 37 -13.73 19.33 47.86
C PRO A 37 -12.74 18.45 48.70
N THR A 38 -12.02 17.50 48.07
CA THR A 38 -10.54 17.36 48.07
C THR A 38 -10.08 15.92 47.71
N ALA A 39 -9.17 15.89 46.73
CA ALA A 39 -8.11 14.92 46.41
C ALA A 39 -8.20 13.46 46.92
N PHE A 40 -8.32 12.52 45.97
CA PHE A 40 -7.53 11.26 45.91
C PHE A 40 -7.67 10.66 44.49
N SER A 41 -6.54 10.43 43.82
CA SER A 41 -6.32 9.45 42.74
C SER A 41 -5.29 8.45 43.28
N PRO A 42 -5.20 7.17 42.82
CA PRO A 42 -5.36 6.74 41.42
C PRO A 42 -6.05 5.36 41.22
N LEU A 43 -6.06 4.92 39.95
CA LEU A 43 -6.33 3.57 39.41
C LEU A 43 -7.79 3.22 39.07
N SER A 44 -8.13 3.41 37.80
CA SER A 44 -8.71 2.36 36.95
C SER A 44 -8.66 2.84 35.50
N GLU A 45 -7.75 2.30 34.71
CA GLU A 45 -7.83 2.34 33.25
C GLU A 45 -9.14 1.68 32.82
N GLN A 46 -10.04 2.44 32.21
CA GLN A 46 -11.08 1.90 31.36
C GLN A 46 -10.77 2.33 29.94
N GLN A 47 -10.29 1.38 29.14
CA GLN A 47 -10.17 1.53 27.69
C GLN A 47 -11.56 1.84 27.10
N PRO A 48 -11.67 2.85 26.20
CA PRO A 48 -12.88 3.04 25.41
C PRO A 48 -13.00 1.94 24.33
N PRO A 49 -14.24 1.59 23.92
CA PRO A 49 -14.51 0.53 22.95
C PRO A 49 -14.00 0.89 21.55
N GLU A 50 -13.18 0.00 21.00
CA GLU A 50 -12.54 0.11 19.69
C GLU A 50 -13.58 -0.14 18.57
N ILE A 51 -13.87 0.88 17.77
CA ILE A 51 -14.67 0.76 16.55
C ILE A 51 -13.72 0.39 15.41
N ARG A 52 -13.86 -0.84 14.89
CA ARG A 52 -12.97 -1.41 13.87
C ARG A 52 -13.49 -1.19 12.44
N PRO A 53 -12.69 -0.62 11.52
CA PRO A 53 -12.96 -0.70 10.08
C PRO A 53 -12.48 -2.05 9.50
N THR A 54 -13.27 -2.62 8.59
CA THR A 54 -13.04 -3.92 7.95
C THR A 54 -12.10 -3.81 6.75
N SER A 55 -10.81 -4.09 6.93
CA SER A 55 -9.92 -4.60 5.86
C SER A 55 -8.69 -5.30 6.48
N ILE A 56 -8.47 -6.55 6.06
CA ILE A 56 -7.33 -7.45 6.35
C ILE A 56 -6.67 -7.25 7.73
N GLU A 57 -7.32 -7.73 8.79
CA GLU A 57 -6.63 -8.02 10.04
C GLU A 57 -5.84 -9.33 9.90
N VAL A 58 -4.52 -9.20 9.74
CA VAL A 58 -3.62 -9.99 10.61
C VAL A 58 -3.48 -9.16 11.88
N ALA A 59 -4.54 -9.13 12.70
CA ALA A 59 -4.47 -8.57 14.03
C ALA A 59 -3.84 -9.63 14.94
N TRP A 60 -2.53 -9.52 15.15
CA TRP A 60 -1.93 -9.98 16.40
C TRP A 60 -1.45 -8.74 17.15
N PRO A 61 -1.70 -8.65 18.47
CA PRO A 61 -1.27 -7.52 19.26
C PRO A 61 0.25 -7.35 19.16
N VAL A 62 0.62 -6.10 18.85
CA VAL A 62 1.87 -5.38 19.04
C VAL A 62 3.03 -6.16 19.72
N THR A 63 4.17 -6.19 19.00
CA THR A 63 5.58 -6.34 19.42
C THR A 63 6.16 -7.68 19.88
N ALA A 64 5.38 -8.72 20.20
CA ALA A 64 5.95 -10.02 20.61
C ALA A 64 5.68 -11.18 19.64
N GLY A 65 4.73 -11.03 18.71
CA GLY A 65 4.20 -12.14 17.89
C GLY A 65 4.83 -12.31 16.51
N LEU A 66 5.39 -11.27 15.90
CA LEU A 66 5.82 -11.32 14.50
C LEU A 66 7.00 -12.28 14.28
N GLY A 67 7.99 -12.26 15.16
CA GLY A 67 9.17 -13.11 15.05
C GLY A 67 8.88 -14.60 15.25
N ASP A 68 7.97 -14.91 16.18
CA ASP A 68 7.55 -16.30 16.44
C ASP A 68 6.62 -16.82 15.32
N ALA A 69 5.79 -15.95 14.74
CA ALA A 69 4.91 -16.28 13.61
C ALA A 69 5.68 -16.51 12.30
N VAL A 70 6.71 -15.71 11.98
CA VAL A 70 7.55 -15.93 10.78
C VAL A 70 8.43 -17.16 10.95
N GLY A 71 9.00 -17.38 12.14
CA GLY A 71 9.69 -18.61 12.49
C GLY A 71 8.77 -19.84 12.38
N LYS A 72 7.52 -19.74 12.84
CA LYS A 72 6.49 -20.80 12.68
C LYS A 72 6.04 -20.98 11.24
N ALA A 73 5.84 -19.91 10.46
CA ALA A 73 5.47 -19.96 9.05
C ALA A 73 6.60 -20.55 8.19
N MET A 74 7.85 -20.19 8.46
CA MET A 74 9.01 -20.84 7.86
C MET A 74 9.06 -22.31 8.24
N ARG A 75 8.85 -22.68 9.51
CA ARG A 75 8.78 -24.09 9.93
C ARG A 75 7.59 -24.85 9.33
N LEU A 76 6.47 -24.18 9.05
CA LEU A 76 5.31 -24.74 8.34
C LEU A 76 5.60 -24.98 6.86
N LEU A 77 6.44 -24.14 6.25
CA LEU A 77 6.86 -24.26 4.85
C LEU A 77 8.07 -25.19 4.68
N LEU A 78 8.86 -25.41 5.72
CA LEU A 78 10.05 -26.24 5.70
C LEU A 78 9.74 -27.67 6.12
N SER A 79 10.52 -28.63 5.64
CA SER A 79 10.40 -30.02 6.09
C SER A 79 10.81 -30.13 7.56
N ASN A 80 10.26 -31.13 8.26
CA ASN A 80 10.62 -31.43 9.66
C ASN A 80 12.14 -31.61 9.87
N ASP A 81 12.89 -31.97 8.83
CA ASP A 81 14.34 -32.18 8.89
C ASP A 81 15.15 -30.88 8.79
N THR A 82 14.51 -29.74 8.50
CA THR A 82 15.20 -28.47 8.28
C THR A 82 15.48 -27.78 9.63
N ILE A 83 16.71 -27.92 10.11
CA ILE A 83 17.18 -27.17 11.29
C ILE A 83 17.46 -25.72 10.87
N LEU A 84 16.60 -24.80 11.28
CA LEU A 84 16.84 -23.35 11.17
C LEU A 84 17.50 -22.81 12.44
N PRO A 85 18.39 -21.80 12.32
CA PRO A 85 18.86 -21.04 13.46
C PRO A 85 17.71 -20.28 14.13
N ARG A 86 17.95 -19.84 15.37
CA ARG A 86 17.11 -18.81 15.99
C ARG A 86 17.21 -17.54 15.16
N LEU A 87 16.05 -16.95 14.84
CA LEU A 87 15.96 -15.72 14.09
C LEU A 87 15.60 -14.57 15.03
N ASP A 88 16.32 -13.47 14.90
CA ASP A 88 16.04 -12.17 15.49
C ASP A 88 15.44 -11.26 14.41
N PHE A 89 14.57 -10.33 14.80
CA PHE A 89 13.84 -9.47 13.88
C PHE A 89 14.03 -8.01 14.27
N CYS A 90 14.04 -7.12 13.29
CA CYS A 90 14.17 -5.68 13.49
C CYS A 90 12.92 -4.96 13.00
N GLU A 91 12.18 -4.37 13.94
CA GLU A 91 10.89 -3.70 13.68
C GLU A 91 11.07 -2.23 13.25
N HIS A 92 12.26 -1.67 13.41
CA HIS A 92 12.55 -0.23 13.24
C HIS A 92 13.46 0.07 12.05
N LEU A 93 13.45 -0.80 11.02
CA LEU A 93 14.24 -0.58 9.80
C LEU A 93 13.80 0.69 9.05
N ASN A 94 12.55 1.11 9.18
CA ASN A 94 12.02 2.35 8.61
C ASN A 94 12.67 3.61 9.20
N VAL A 95 13.21 3.57 10.41
CA VAL A 95 13.98 4.67 11.03
C VAL A 95 15.48 4.36 11.05
N SER A 96 15.91 3.45 10.17
CA SER A 96 17.31 3.03 10.01
C SER A 96 17.92 2.61 11.35
N GLN A 97 17.20 1.75 12.08
CA GLN A 97 17.58 1.20 13.38
C GLN A 97 17.41 -0.33 13.41
N CYS A 98 18.47 -1.03 13.80
CA CYS A 98 18.45 -2.46 14.03
C CYS A 98 19.64 -2.85 14.90
N VAL A 99 19.41 -2.98 16.20
CA VAL A 99 20.44 -3.30 17.20
C VAL A 99 21.26 -4.52 16.81
N PHE A 100 20.63 -5.51 16.17
CA PHE A 100 21.31 -6.72 15.73
C PHE A 100 22.39 -6.44 14.67
N THR A 101 22.05 -5.71 13.59
CA THR A 101 23.00 -5.41 12.49
C THR A 101 24.03 -4.36 12.89
N GLU A 102 23.74 -3.56 13.91
CA GLU A 102 24.67 -2.58 14.49
C GLU A 102 25.80 -3.25 15.30
N LEU A 103 25.50 -4.34 16.03
CA LEU A 103 26.43 -4.95 16.97
C LEU A 103 27.19 -6.17 16.41
N GLU A 104 26.57 -6.94 15.52
CA GLU A 104 27.15 -8.20 15.04
C GLU A 104 28.15 -7.98 13.90
N ARG A 105 29.41 -8.41 14.09
CA ARG A 105 30.47 -8.29 13.07
C ARG A 105 30.23 -9.19 11.85
N GLN A 106 29.49 -10.26 12.06
CA GLN A 106 29.16 -11.24 11.05
C GLN A 106 27.81 -11.88 11.38
N PHE A 107 26.91 -11.91 10.40
CA PHE A 107 25.58 -12.47 10.58
C PHE A 107 24.97 -12.98 9.28
N LEU A 108 23.87 -13.72 9.39
CA LEU A 108 23.04 -14.11 8.27
C LEU A 108 21.76 -13.29 8.23
N VAL A 109 21.32 -13.01 7.01
CA VAL A 109 20.02 -12.41 6.68
C VAL A 109 19.23 -13.47 5.92
N VAL A 110 18.13 -13.92 6.51
CA VAL A 110 17.14 -14.78 5.89
C VAL A 110 16.03 -13.89 5.37
N ALA A 111 15.96 -13.72 4.05
CA ALA A 111 14.96 -12.88 3.41
C ALA A 111 13.85 -13.75 2.81
N TYR A 112 12.64 -13.62 3.35
CA TYR A 112 11.46 -14.37 2.92
C TYR A 112 10.57 -13.55 2.00
N ASN A 113 10.20 -14.14 0.87
CA ASN A 113 9.25 -13.59 -0.08
C ASN A 113 7.87 -14.22 0.14
N PRO A 114 6.89 -13.46 0.67
CA PRO A 114 5.52 -13.92 0.83
C PRO A 114 4.72 -13.97 -0.47
N LEU A 115 5.23 -13.45 -1.59
CA LEU A 115 4.54 -13.51 -2.87
C LEU A 115 4.72 -14.85 -3.56
N ALA A 116 3.68 -15.29 -4.29
CA ALA A 116 3.72 -16.45 -5.19
C ALA A 116 4.49 -16.20 -6.51
N HIS A 117 5.17 -15.07 -6.62
CA HIS A 117 5.99 -14.65 -7.75
C HIS A 117 7.41 -14.35 -7.30
N PRO A 118 8.45 -14.55 -8.14
CA PRO A 118 9.80 -14.19 -7.79
C PRO A 118 9.94 -12.67 -7.64
N VAL A 119 10.65 -12.25 -6.60
CA VAL A 119 10.91 -10.83 -6.29
C VAL A 119 12.39 -10.53 -6.46
N ARG A 120 12.68 -9.44 -7.16
CA ARG A 120 14.02 -8.83 -7.23
C ARG A 120 13.90 -7.43 -6.67
N THR A 121 14.63 -7.14 -5.61
CA THR A 121 14.60 -5.86 -4.91
C THR A 121 15.93 -5.63 -4.20
N TYR A 122 16.06 -4.52 -3.49
CA TYR A 122 17.23 -4.19 -2.68
C TYR A 122 16.89 -4.33 -1.20
N LEU A 123 17.86 -4.80 -0.41
CA LEU A 123 17.81 -4.68 1.04
C LEU A 123 18.64 -3.48 1.47
N ARG A 124 18.19 -2.83 2.53
CA ARG A 124 18.83 -1.69 3.17
C ARG A 124 18.90 -1.95 4.66
N LEU A 125 20.10 -2.13 5.20
CA LEU A 125 20.32 -2.51 6.59
C LEU A 125 21.13 -1.42 7.32
N PRO A 126 20.69 -0.94 8.48
CA PRO A 126 21.43 0.05 9.25
C PRO A 126 22.69 -0.59 9.87
N VAL A 127 23.82 0.08 9.71
CA VAL A 127 25.15 -0.44 10.05
C VAL A 127 26.07 0.67 10.58
N MET A 128 27.14 0.26 11.29
CA MET A 128 28.07 1.19 11.96
C MET A 128 29.41 1.42 11.23
N ARG A 129 29.66 0.71 10.13
CA ARG A 129 30.95 0.72 9.43
C ARG A 129 30.74 1.10 7.97
N GLU A 130 31.82 1.32 7.24
CA GLU A 130 31.81 1.74 5.85
C GLU A 130 32.04 0.57 4.89
N GLY A 131 32.59 -0.55 5.38
CA GLY A 131 32.93 -1.73 4.58
C GLY A 131 32.19 -3.00 4.99
N TYR A 132 31.48 -3.61 4.04
CA TYR A 132 30.80 -4.90 4.22
C TYR A 132 30.94 -5.79 2.99
N SER A 133 31.19 -7.08 3.22
CA SER A 133 31.03 -8.11 2.20
C SER A 133 29.69 -8.81 2.36
N VAL A 134 29.03 -9.04 1.22
CA VAL A 134 27.78 -9.80 1.16
C VAL A 134 27.95 -11.01 0.25
N ARG A 135 27.53 -12.18 0.72
CA ARG A 135 27.59 -13.43 -0.04
C ARG A 135 26.28 -14.18 0.07
N GLN A 136 25.77 -14.69 -1.04
CA GLN A 136 24.62 -15.58 -0.99
C GLN A 136 25.06 -16.95 -0.45
N VAL A 137 24.40 -17.43 0.60
CA VAL A 137 24.65 -18.73 1.22
C VAL A 137 23.88 -19.79 0.41
N ASN A 138 24.50 -20.25 -0.66
CA ASN A 138 24.06 -21.39 -1.46
C ASN A 138 25.25 -22.29 -1.82
N LYS A 139 25.01 -23.39 -2.53
CA LYS A 139 26.07 -24.32 -2.96
C LYS A 139 27.24 -23.66 -3.71
N ARG A 140 27.01 -22.51 -4.36
CA ARG A 140 28.02 -21.78 -5.16
C ARG A 140 28.67 -20.61 -4.42
N ARG A 141 28.16 -20.22 -3.23
CA ARG A 141 28.65 -19.11 -2.39
C ARG A 141 28.97 -17.83 -3.18
N ARG A 142 28.03 -17.40 -4.01
CA ARG A 142 28.21 -16.27 -4.93
C ARG A 142 28.37 -14.95 -4.16
N SER A 143 29.39 -14.16 -4.52
CA SER A 143 29.53 -12.77 -4.04
C SER A 143 28.38 -11.90 -4.56
N VAL A 144 27.85 -11.03 -3.71
CA VAL A 144 26.78 -10.08 -4.04
C VAL A 144 27.38 -8.67 -3.94
N PRO A 145 27.19 -7.79 -4.94
CA PRO A 145 27.68 -6.42 -4.83
C PRO A 145 26.98 -5.71 -3.68
N ALA A 146 27.71 -4.85 -2.99
CA ALA A 146 27.22 -4.09 -1.85
C ALA A 146 27.66 -2.64 -1.99
N GLN A 147 26.82 -1.73 -1.50
CA GLN A 147 27.08 -0.30 -1.45
C GLN A 147 26.72 0.18 -0.05
N VAL A 148 27.55 1.01 0.56
CA VAL A 148 27.24 1.64 1.85
C VAL A 148 26.96 3.11 1.60
N LEU A 149 25.93 3.65 2.25
CA LEU A 149 25.53 5.04 2.14
C LEU A 149 25.36 5.66 3.53
N PRO A 150 25.67 6.94 3.73
CA PRO A 150 25.42 7.60 5.00
C PRO A 150 23.92 7.74 5.25
N ILE A 151 23.50 7.54 6.50
CA ILE A 151 22.13 7.82 6.92
C ILE A 151 21.93 9.35 6.89
N PRO A 152 20.84 9.84 6.27
CA PRO A 152 20.53 11.27 6.23
C PRO A 152 20.45 11.87 7.65
N PRO A 153 20.95 13.10 7.88
CA PRO A 153 20.88 13.75 9.19
C PRO A 153 19.47 13.83 9.77
N SER A 154 18.45 14.02 8.93
CA SER A 154 17.04 14.08 9.37
C SER A 154 16.53 12.75 9.95
N VAL A 155 16.99 11.63 9.41
CA VAL A 155 16.71 10.29 9.98
C VAL A 155 17.45 10.11 11.30
N ILE A 156 18.74 10.48 11.36
CA ILE A 156 19.55 10.39 12.59
C ILE A 156 18.90 11.19 13.73
N SER A 157 18.34 12.36 13.42
CA SER A 157 17.72 13.26 14.39
C SER A 157 16.26 12.95 14.74
N LEU A 158 15.68 11.86 14.21
CA LEU A 158 14.31 11.46 14.55
C LEU A 158 14.18 11.27 16.08
N PRO A 159 13.19 11.91 16.75
CA PRO A 159 13.08 11.85 18.21
C PRO A 159 12.93 10.43 18.77
N GLU A 160 12.21 9.56 18.07
CA GLU A 160 11.95 8.17 18.43
C GLU A 160 13.13 7.23 18.15
N ARG A 161 14.15 7.70 17.42
CA ARG A 161 15.27 6.86 16.97
C ARG A 161 16.33 6.73 18.06
N SER A 162 16.60 5.50 18.46
CA SER A 162 17.68 5.14 19.40
C SER A 162 18.60 4.10 18.78
N SER A 163 19.59 4.56 18.03
CA SER A 163 20.46 3.72 17.21
C SER A 163 21.87 4.29 17.09
N LEU A 164 22.86 3.40 17.02
CA LEU A 164 24.26 3.72 16.76
C LEU A 164 24.61 3.69 15.27
N ALA A 165 23.68 3.24 14.42
CA ALA A 165 23.90 3.20 12.98
C ALA A 165 24.09 4.62 12.45
N VAL A 166 25.11 4.77 11.59
CA VAL A 166 25.40 6.02 10.86
C VAL A 166 25.33 5.80 9.36
N ASN A 167 25.32 4.54 8.92
CA ASN A 167 25.32 4.14 7.52
C ASN A 167 24.22 3.10 7.25
N GLU A 168 23.90 2.90 5.98
CA GLU A 168 23.03 1.86 5.49
C GLU A 168 23.74 1.02 4.44
N LEU A 169 23.78 -0.29 4.66
CA LEU A 169 24.26 -1.29 3.72
C LEU A 169 23.15 -1.64 2.75
N VAL A 170 23.39 -1.38 1.46
CA VAL A 170 22.48 -1.65 0.35
C VAL A 170 23.03 -2.78 -0.52
N PHE A 171 22.21 -3.79 -0.81
CA PHE A 171 22.58 -4.85 -1.76
C PHE A 171 21.35 -5.48 -2.43
N PRO A 172 21.47 -5.96 -3.68
CA PRO A 172 20.36 -6.58 -4.39
C PRO A 172 20.11 -8.00 -3.88
N ILE A 173 18.83 -8.36 -3.80
CA ILE A 173 18.36 -9.69 -3.47
C ILE A 173 17.43 -10.24 -4.57
N SER A 174 17.39 -11.56 -4.67
CA SER A 174 16.50 -12.28 -5.58
C SER A 174 15.88 -13.44 -4.82
N LEU A 175 14.57 -13.36 -4.62
CA LEU A 175 13.82 -14.31 -3.81
C LEU A 175 12.90 -15.18 -4.67
N PRO A 176 12.83 -16.49 -4.39
CA PRO A 176 11.89 -17.39 -5.06
C PRO A 176 10.45 -17.16 -4.55
N PRO A 177 9.43 -17.64 -5.30
CA PRO A 177 8.04 -17.65 -4.84
C PRO A 177 7.82 -18.40 -3.52
N LEU A 178 7.06 -17.80 -2.59
CA LEU A 178 6.72 -18.35 -1.28
C LEU A 178 7.92 -19.01 -0.60
N GLY A 179 9.03 -18.29 -0.59
CA GLY A 179 10.32 -18.90 -0.31
C GLY A 179 11.33 -17.89 0.18
N PHE A 180 12.50 -18.37 0.60
CA PHE A 180 13.54 -17.53 1.15
C PHE A 180 14.90 -17.84 0.53
N SER A 181 15.76 -16.83 0.58
CA SER A 181 17.18 -16.93 0.28
C SER A 181 17.97 -16.44 1.49
N VAL A 182 19.18 -16.97 1.68
CA VAL A 182 20.04 -16.63 2.82
C VAL A 182 21.28 -15.89 2.33
N TYR A 183 21.60 -14.79 3.00
CA TYR A 183 22.75 -13.93 2.69
C TYR A 183 23.63 -13.82 3.93
N GLY A 184 24.93 -14.03 3.79
CA GLY A 184 25.92 -13.78 4.82
C GLY A 184 26.51 -12.39 4.66
N VAL A 185 26.50 -11.62 5.74
CA VAL A 185 27.05 -10.27 5.84
C VAL A 185 28.23 -10.31 6.82
N GLN A 186 29.34 -9.69 6.44
CA GLN A 186 30.54 -9.60 7.27
C GLN A 186 31.22 -8.24 7.10
N ILE A 187 31.60 -7.60 8.21
CA ILE A 187 32.40 -6.37 8.23
C ILE A 187 33.74 -6.61 7.51
N GLN A 188 34.16 -5.65 6.71
CA GLN A 188 35.51 -5.57 6.15
C GLN A 188 36.27 -4.45 6.87
N ASP A 189 37.33 -4.81 7.58
CA ASP A 189 38.14 -3.85 8.34
C ASP A 189 39.09 -3.03 7.42
N ASP A 190 39.53 -3.60 6.29
CA ASP A 190 40.45 -2.98 5.32
C ASP A 190 39.73 -2.50 4.05
N TYR A 191 38.48 -2.03 4.17
CA TYR A 191 37.72 -1.55 3.01
C TYR A 191 38.15 -0.14 2.64
N GLU A 192 38.81 0.00 1.49
CA GLU A 192 38.94 1.27 0.80
C GLU A 192 37.68 1.45 -0.08
N PRO A 193 36.89 2.52 0.11
CA PRO A 193 35.77 2.79 -0.77
C PRO A 193 36.26 2.87 -2.21
N GLU A 194 35.75 2.00 -3.10
CA GLU A 194 36.01 2.12 -4.54
C GLU A 194 35.40 3.44 -5.02
N VAL A 195 36.22 4.50 -5.09
CA VAL A 195 35.86 5.85 -5.55
C VAL A 195 34.45 6.22 -5.08
N ASP A 196 34.27 6.34 -3.77
CA ASP A 196 33.06 6.93 -3.21
C ASP A 196 33.10 8.41 -3.60
N ILE A 197 32.43 8.72 -4.71
CA ILE A 197 32.21 10.09 -5.09
C ILE A 197 31.22 10.61 -4.06
N GLU A 198 31.73 11.13 -2.94
CA GLU A 198 31.02 12.15 -2.19
C GLU A 198 30.66 13.23 -3.21
N SER A 199 29.42 13.24 -3.69
CA SER A 199 28.99 14.36 -4.52
C SER A 199 28.96 15.54 -3.58
N GLU A 200 29.96 16.39 -3.75
CA GLU A 200 30.18 17.57 -2.94
C GLU A 200 28.89 18.35 -2.78
N ARG A 201 28.69 18.92 -1.58
CA ARG A 201 27.68 19.97 -1.37
C ARG A 201 27.97 21.07 -2.40
N MET A 202 27.14 21.22 -3.44
CA MET A 202 27.26 22.36 -4.34
C MET A 202 26.73 23.60 -3.59
N PRO A 203 27.59 24.58 -3.22
CA PRO A 203 27.16 25.71 -2.41
C PRO A 203 26.49 26.82 -3.24
N PHE A 204 26.47 26.69 -4.58
CA PHE A 204 25.94 27.68 -5.51
C PHE A 204 25.37 27.00 -6.76
N THR A 205 24.50 27.72 -7.50
CA THR A 205 23.88 27.26 -8.74
C THR A 205 24.92 26.88 -9.79
N VAL A 206 24.96 25.60 -10.13
CA VAL A 206 25.77 25.01 -11.21
C VAL A 206 24.85 24.03 -11.95
N GLN A 207 25.14 23.81 -13.24
CA GLN A 207 24.47 22.92 -14.19
C GLN A 207 23.55 21.83 -13.59
N ASP A 208 22.39 21.61 -14.21
CA ASP A 208 21.44 20.57 -13.84
C ASP A 208 22.14 19.24 -13.54
N THR A 209 21.74 18.60 -12.44
CA THR A 209 22.29 17.33 -12.03
C THR A 209 21.35 16.19 -12.42
N VAL A 210 21.92 15.08 -12.87
CA VAL A 210 21.15 13.91 -13.32
C VAL A 210 21.53 12.69 -12.49
N ILE A 211 20.53 11.99 -11.96
CA ILE A 211 20.66 10.59 -11.51
C ILE A 211 20.03 9.67 -12.55
N GLN A 212 20.62 8.48 -12.76
CA GLN A 212 20.16 7.56 -13.81
C GLN A 212 20.37 6.08 -13.52
N ASN A 213 19.54 5.26 -14.14
CA ASN A 213 19.75 3.82 -14.27
C ASN A 213 19.51 3.39 -15.74
N GLU A 214 19.35 2.09 -15.97
CA GLU A 214 19.15 1.51 -17.30
C GLU A 214 17.81 1.89 -17.95
N ASN A 215 16.84 2.36 -17.17
CA ASN A 215 15.46 2.56 -17.59
C ASN A 215 15.02 4.03 -17.53
N LEU A 216 15.50 4.79 -16.54
CA LEU A 216 15.08 6.15 -16.23
C LEU A 216 16.26 7.08 -16.00
N LYS A 217 16.07 8.36 -16.33
CA LYS A 217 16.88 9.49 -15.86
C LYS A 217 15.98 10.47 -15.12
N VAL A 218 16.46 11.02 -14.02
CA VAL A 218 15.80 12.09 -13.27
C VAL A 218 16.72 13.29 -13.27
N VAL A 219 16.20 14.40 -13.78
CA VAL A 219 16.91 15.68 -13.86
C VAL A 219 16.49 16.54 -12.66
N ILE A 220 17.49 17.03 -11.93
CA ILE A 220 17.34 17.99 -10.83
C ILE A 220 17.79 19.35 -11.34
N ASP A 221 16.92 20.33 -11.19
CA ASP A 221 17.23 21.71 -11.54
C ASP A 221 18.36 22.25 -10.65
N GLY A 222 19.45 22.69 -11.28
CA GLY A 222 20.64 23.12 -10.56
C GLY A 222 20.43 24.38 -9.69
N PHE A 223 19.39 25.17 -9.97
CA PHE A 223 19.08 26.43 -9.28
C PHE A 223 18.15 26.21 -8.08
N SER A 224 16.99 25.59 -8.31
CA SER A 224 15.98 25.34 -7.29
C SER A 224 16.26 24.10 -6.45
N GLY A 225 17.01 23.12 -6.98
CA GLY A 225 17.23 21.81 -6.34
C GLY A 225 16.03 20.87 -6.40
N LEU A 226 14.97 21.26 -7.09
CA LEU A 226 13.76 20.47 -7.29
C LEU A 226 13.91 19.51 -8.48
N MET A 227 13.10 18.46 -8.50
CA MET A 227 12.95 17.64 -9.69
C MET A 227 12.39 18.51 -10.83
N LYS A 228 12.97 18.36 -12.02
CA LYS A 228 12.65 19.13 -13.22
C LYS A 228 12.05 18.27 -14.33
N GLU A 229 12.57 17.06 -14.50
CA GLU A 229 12.22 16.19 -15.62
C GLU A 229 12.48 14.72 -15.28
N ILE A 230 11.66 13.83 -15.82
CA ILE A 230 11.90 12.40 -15.87
C ILE A 230 11.96 11.95 -17.33
N ILE A 231 12.96 11.14 -17.66
CA ILE A 231 13.23 10.71 -19.05
C ILE A 231 13.29 9.18 -19.10
N LEU A 232 12.52 8.60 -20.03
CA LEU A 232 12.60 7.18 -20.36
C LEU A 232 13.84 6.93 -21.21
N VAL A 233 14.77 6.09 -20.73
CA VAL A 233 16.06 5.86 -21.39
C VAL A 233 15.90 5.20 -22.75
N GLN A 234 14.97 4.25 -22.88
CA GLN A 234 14.80 3.46 -24.10
C GLN A 234 14.20 4.26 -25.26
N SER A 235 13.19 5.08 -25.00
CA SER A 235 12.52 5.91 -26.00
C SER A 235 13.10 7.32 -26.11
N ASN A 236 13.94 7.73 -25.14
CA ASN A 236 14.41 9.10 -24.97
C ASN A 236 13.27 10.13 -24.90
N GLN A 237 12.10 9.71 -24.40
CA GLN A 237 10.94 10.56 -24.19
C GLN A 237 11.00 11.15 -22.77
N GLY A 238 11.04 12.47 -22.68
CA GLY A 238 11.07 13.23 -21.43
C GLY A 238 9.71 13.82 -21.09
N VAL A 239 9.41 13.90 -19.80
CA VAL A 239 8.25 14.63 -19.26
C VAL A 239 8.78 15.63 -18.23
N PRO A 240 8.57 16.94 -18.44
CA PRO A 240 8.78 17.94 -17.39
C PRO A 240 7.92 17.59 -16.18
N VAL A 241 8.55 17.51 -15.00
CA VAL A 241 7.87 17.22 -13.73
C VAL A 241 8.48 18.09 -12.65
N LYS A 242 7.75 19.09 -12.17
CA LYS A 242 8.08 19.81 -10.94
C LYS A 242 7.45 19.06 -9.77
N GLN A 243 8.28 18.41 -8.96
CA GLN A 243 7.82 17.87 -7.67
C GLN A 243 8.21 18.82 -6.54
N SER A 244 7.25 19.20 -5.71
CA SER A 244 7.48 20.00 -4.50
C SER A 244 6.44 19.71 -3.41
N PHE A 245 6.69 20.20 -2.21
CA PHE A 245 5.74 20.17 -1.11
C PHE A 245 4.96 21.48 -1.00
N TYR A 246 3.68 21.36 -0.72
CA TYR A 246 2.78 22.48 -0.47
C TYR A 246 2.00 22.23 0.82
N TYR A 247 1.28 23.24 1.29
CA TYR A 247 0.28 23.05 2.34
C TYR A 247 -1.00 23.80 2.04
N TYR A 248 -2.11 23.23 2.53
CA TYR A 248 -3.36 23.95 2.74
C TYR A 248 -3.44 24.43 4.18
N GLU A 249 -3.99 25.63 4.37
CA GLU A 249 -4.36 26.14 5.70
C GLU A 249 -5.73 25.56 6.05
N GLY A 250 -5.83 24.85 7.18
CA GLY A 250 -7.11 24.31 7.63
C GLY A 250 -8.00 25.43 8.14
N MET A 251 -9.27 25.45 7.72
CA MET A 251 -10.25 26.43 8.18
C MET A 251 -10.31 26.46 9.72
N PRO A 252 -10.02 27.60 10.37
CA PRO A 252 -10.30 27.79 11.79
C PRO A 252 -11.83 27.85 11.98
N GLY A 253 -12.39 26.96 12.81
CA GLY A 253 -13.85 26.86 13.00
C GLY A 253 -14.47 28.16 13.52
N TYR A 254 -15.01 28.99 12.63
CA TYR A 254 -15.77 30.19 12.95
C TYR A 254 -17.27 29.95 12.71
N ARG A 255 -18.15 30.72 13.38
CA ARG A 255 -19.60 30.46 13.51
C ARG A 255 -20.40 30.08 12.25
N MET A 256 -19.91 30.34 11.04
CA MET A 256 -20.58 30.03 9.77
C MET A 256 -19.93 28.88 8.98
N GLU A 257 -18.66 28.55 9.22
CA GLU A 257 -17.90 27.55 8.47
C GLU A 257 -17.25 26.55 9.42
N ARG A 258 -17.36 25.26 9.11
CA ARG A 258 -16.80 24.21 9.98
C ARG A 258 -15.28 24.18 9.89
N ALA A 259 -14.63 23.81 10.98
CA ALA A 259 -13.19 23.65 10.97
C ALA A 259 -12.76 22.48 10.07
N SER A 260 -11.52 22.53 9.57
CA SER A 260 -10.83 21.29 9.16
C SER A 260 -10.48 20.50 10.43
N GLY A 261 -10.62 19.17 10.39
CA GLY A 261 -10.36 18.30 11.54
C GLY A 261 -10.09 16.85 11.18
N ALA A 262 -10.30 15.93 12.12
CA ALA A 262 -10.01 14.51 11.94
C ALA A 262 -10.75 13.87 10.74
N TYR A 263 -11.99 14.30 10.48
CA TYR A 263 -12.85 13.77 9.43
C TYR A 263 -12.89 14.69 8.22
N ALA A 264 -13.05 15.99 8.44
CA ALA A 264 -13.24 16.96 7.37
C ALA A 264 -11.89 17.52 6.91
N PHE A 265 -11.64 17.48 5.61
CA PHE A 265 -10.69 18.35 4.93
C PHE A 265 -11.44 19.60 4.47
N ASN A 266 -11.20 20.73 5.12
CA ASN A 266 -11.82 22.01 4.76
C ASN A 266 -10.74 23.09 4.66
N PRO A 267 -10.11 23.28 3.49
CA PRO A 267 -9.08 24.29 3.31
C PRO A 267 -9.68 25.70 3.39
N GLN A 268 -8.98 26.62 4.04
CA GLN A 268 -9.41 28.01 4.18
C GLN A 268 -9.49 28.75 2.83
N HIS A 269 -8.65 28.33 1.88
CA HIS A 269 -8.54 28.93 0.56
C HIS A 269 -8.37 27.84 -0.50
N ASP A 270 -8.86 28.09 -1.72
CA ASP A 270 -8.68 27.23 -2.89
C ASP A 270 -7.24 27.23 -3.44
N THR A 271 -6.24 27.61 -2.64
CA THR A 271 -4.84 27.76 -3.04
C THR A 271 -3.95 26.94 -2.13
N ALA A 272 -3.08 26.12 -2.74
CA ALA A 272 -2.01 25.46 -2.02
C ALA A 272 -0.77 26.38 -1.98
N TYR A 273 -0.19 26.55 -0.81
CA TYR A 273 0.97 27.41 -0.60
C TYR A 273 2.26 26.59 -0.73
N PRO A 274 3.21 26.99 -1.59
CA PRO A 274 4.49 26.29 -1.72
C PRO A 274 5.28 26.39 -0.41
N LEU A 275 5.83 25.27 0.07
CA LEU A 275 6.66 25.26 1.28
C LEU A 275 8.06 25.82 1.02
N ALA A 276 8.61 25.56 -0.17
CA ALA A 276 9.84 26.15 -0.66
C ALA A 276 9.84 26.17 -2.19
N GLU A 277 10.38 27.25 -2.78
CA GLU A 277 10.64 27.33 -4.22
C GLU A 277 12.07 26.90 -4.56
N ASN A 278 13.02 27.15 -3.64
CA ASN A 278 14.41 26.75 -3.76
C ASN A 278 14.84 26.02 -2.49
N ILE A 279 15.61 24.95 -2.65
CA ILE A 279 16.04 24.08 -1.56
C ILE A 279 17.53 23.74 -1.66
N THR A 280 18.10 23.31 -0.54
CA THR A 280 19.43 22.72 -0.56
C THR A 280 19.32 21.23 -0.83
N TYR A 281 20.25 20.68 -1.61
CA TYR A 281 20.28 19.26 -1.91
C TYR A 281 21.72 18.72 -1.95
N ARG A 282 21.84 17.40 -1.81
CA ARG A 282 23.08 16.65 -2.05
C ARG A 282 22.78 15.48 -2.93
N VAL A 283 23.74 15.12 -3.78
CA VAL A 283 23.62 13.95 -4.65
C VAL A 283 24.53 12.87 -4.10
N PHE A 284 24.22 11.61 -4.36
CA PHE A 284 25.08 10.46 -4.08
C PHE A 284 24.99 9.52 -5.28
N LYS A 285 26.12 9.22 -5.91
CA LYS A 285 26.16 8.34 -7.09
C LYS A 285 26.93 7.08 -6.76
N GLY A 286 26.23 5.95 -6.71
CA GLY A 286 26.85 4.66 -6.47
C GLY A 286 26.45 3.59 -7.49
N PRO A 287 27.13 2.43 -7.43
CA PRO A 287 26.96 1.37 -8.41
C PRO A 287 25.61 0.63 -8.31
N LEU A 288 24.90 0.73 -7.19
CA LEU A 288 23.62 0.05 -6.97
C LEU A 288 22.43 1.01 -6.87
N VAL A 289 22.66 2.22 -6.36
CA VAL A 289 21.64 3.26 -6.21
C VAL A 289 22.29 4.64 -6.32
N GLU A 290 21.56 5.54 -6.96
CA GLU A 290 21.86 6.97 -6.99
C GLU A 290 20.75 7.70 -6.21
N GLU A 291 21.12 8.67 -5.36
CA GLU A 291 20.20 9.39 -4.47
C GLU A 291 20.35 10.91 -4.56
N VAL A 292 19.27 11.63 -4.33
CA VAL A 292 19.25 13.09 -4.14
C VAL A 292 18.57 13.38 -2.81
N HIS A 293 19.34 13.87 -1.84
CA HIS A 293 18.86 14.25 -0.51
C HIS A 293 18.48 15.73 -0.54
N GLN A 294 17.19 16.01 -0.43
CA GLN A 294 16.58 17.33 -0.50
C GLN A 294 16.16 17.82 0.90
N PHE A 295 16.50 19.06 1.21
CA PHE A 295 16.20 19.71 2.49
C PHE A 295 15.34 20.94 2.24
N TYR A 296 14.04 20.82 2.49
CA TYR A 296 13.04 21.87 2.27
C TYR A 296 12.95 22.83 3.45
N ALA A 297 12.87 22.27 4.66
CA ALA A 297 12.77 23.02 5.91
C ALA A 297 13.35 22.15 7.05
N PRO A 298 13.60 22.71 8.25
CA PRO A 298 14.06 21.92 9.40
C PRO A 298 13.17 20.73 9.78
N TRP A 299 11.91 20.73 9.32
CA TRP A 299 10.89 19.71 9.59
C TRP A 299 10.39 19.02 8.31
N ILE A 300 11.03 19.25 7.15
CA ILE A 300 10.69 18.58 5.88
C ILE A 300 11.97 18.23 5.12
N THR A 301 12.17 16.93 4.91
CA THR A 301 13.24 16.41 4.04
C THR A 301 12.70 15.32 3.12
N GLN A 302 13.34 15.16 1.97
CA GLN A 302 13.02 14.12 1.00
C GLN A 302 14.29 13.51 0.42
N ILE A 303 14.22 12.24 0.02
CA ILE A 303 15.26 11.54 -0.70
C ILE A 303 14.63 10.97 -1.96
N ILE A 304 15.14 11.39 -3.11
CA ILE A 304 14.80 10.80 -4.41
C ILE A 304 15.82 9.70 -4.69
N ARG A 305 15.39 8.45 -4.85
CA ARG A 305 16.26 7.30 -5.10
C ARG A 305 15.98 6.66 -6.44
N LEU A 306 17.04 6.27 -7.13
CA LEU A 306 16.98 5.48 -8.34
C LEU A 306 17.91 4.27 -8.24
N TYR A 307 17.32 3.12 -7.96
CA TYR A 307 18.03 1.85 -7.89
C TYR A 307 18.33 1.29 -9.28
N LYS A 308 19.48 0.63 -9.46
CA LYS A 308 19.80 -0.03 -10.73
C LYS A 308 18.79 -1.12 -11.08
N GLY A 309 18.39 -1.17 -12.33
CA GLY A 309 17.44 -2.13 -12.90
C GLY A 309 15.98 -1.94 -12.50
N GLN A 310 15.62 -0.92 -11.71
CA GLN A 310 14.23 -0.63 -11.34
C GLN A 310 13.56 0.33 -12.34
N ASN A 311 12.24 0.20 -12.51
CA ASN A 311 11.43 1.01 -13.43
C ASN A 311 10.61 2.09 -12.70
N HIS A 312 11.07 2.53 -11.53
CA HIS A 312 10.42 3.53 -10.73
C HIS A 312 11.45 4.42 -10.03
N VAL A 313 11.03 5.64 -9.72
CA VAL A 313 11.75 6.56 -8.83
C VAL A 313 11.11 6.45 -7.45
N GLU A 314 11.91 6.29 -6.40
CA GLU A 314 11.41 6.27 -5.03
C GLU A 314 11.57 7.66 -4.39
N PHE A 315 10.49 8.17 -3.81
CA PHE A 315 10.47 9.39 -3.01
C PHE A 315 10.28 8.98 -1.55
N ASP A 316 11.29 9.13 -0.71
CA ASP A 316 11.24 8.89 0.73
C ASP A 316 11.22 10.22 1.45
N TRP A 317 10.19 10.50 2.24
CA TRP A 317 9.98 11.81 2.85
C TRP A 317 9.80 11.68 4.35
N ILE A 318 10.23 12.73 5.06
CA ILE A 318 10.03 12.93 6.49
C ILE A 318 9.38 14.29 6.67
N ILE A 319 8.22 14.30 7.33
CA ILE A 319 7.43 15.51 7.58
C ILE A 319 7.11 15.57 9.07
N GLY A 320 7.52 16.66 9.70
CA GLY A 320 7.19 17.01 11.07
C GLY A 320 8.41 17.34 11.92
N PRO A 321 8.20 17.93 13.11
CA PRO A 321 6.90 18.35 13.64
C PRO A 321 6.35 19.55 12.86
N ILE A 322 5.08 19.48 12.43
CA ILE A 322 4.44 20.57 11.70
C ILE A 322 4.31 21.78 12.64
N PRO A 323 4.82 22.98 12.28
CA PRO A 323 4.76 24.15 13.14
C PRO A 323 3.33 24.67 13.28
N VAL A 324 3.00 25.13 14.49
CA VAL A 324 1.67 25.64 14.88
C VAL A 324 1.76 26.86 15.80
N GLN A 325 2.96 27.41 15.99
CA GLN A 325 3.22 28.55 16.89
C GLN A 325 2.54 29.84 16.41
N ASP A 326 2.21 29.90 15.12
CA ASP A 326 1.43 30.97 14.48
C ASP A 326 -0.08 30.73 14.52
N HIS A 327 -0.54 29.69 15.21
CA HIS A 327 -1.95 29.30 15.33
C HIS A 327 -2.61 28.91 14.00
N ILE A 328 -1.82 28.48 13.00
CA ILE A 328 -2.32 28.00 11.71
C ILE A 328 -2.24 26.48 11.67
N GLY A 329 -3.39 25.83 11.42
CA GLY A 329 -3.44 24.39 11.12
C GLY A 329 -2.99 24.15 9.68
N ARG A 330 -2.16 23.12 9.45
CA ARG A 330 -1.57 22.85 8.13
C ARG A 330 -1.77 21.41 7.71
N GLU A 331 -2.03 21.26 6.42
CA GLU A 331 -2.23 19.98 5.76
C GLU A 331 -1.23 19.88 4.61
N ILE A 332 -0.19 19.08 4.82
CA ILE A 332 0.99 19.02 3.97
C ILE A 332 0.73 18.05 2.83
N ILE A 333 0.99 18.50 1.60
CA ILE A 333 0.85 17.71 0.38
C ILE A 333 2.18 17.62 -0.36
N THR A 334 2.41 16.52 -1.08
CA THR A 334 3.34 16.48 -2.20
C THR A 334 2.56 16.66 -3.49
N ARG A 335 3.06 17.49 -4.40
CA ARG A 335 2.45 17.73 -5.71
C ARG A 335 3.47 17.50 -6.82
N PHE A 336 3.01 16.87 -7.89
CA PHE A 336 3.75 16.62 -9.12
C PHE A 336 3.05 17.36 -10.25
N ASP A 337 3.65 18.44 -10.73
CA ASP A 337 3.14 19.27 -11.82
C ASP A 337 3.85 18.92 -13.12
N THR A 338 3.09 18.60 -14.17
CA THR A 338 3.60 18.18 -15.48
C THR A 338 2.90 18.90 -16.62
N ASP A 339 3.36 18.67 -17.85
CA ASP A 339 2.71 19.13 -19.08
C ASP A 339 1.83 18.07 -19.74
N LEU A 340 1.50 16.98 -19.04
CA LEU A 340 0.62 15.91 -19.54
C LEU A 340 -0.84 16.40 -19.61
N GLU A 341 -1.50 16.13 -20.73
CA GLU A 341 -2.87 16.58 -20.96
C GLU A 341 -3.88 15.51 -20.51
N ASN A 342 -4.39 15.64 -19.28
CA ASN A 342 -5.38 14.70 -18.71
C ASN A 342 -6.83 15.20 -18.73
N ASN A 343 -7.09 16.44 -19.16
CA ASN A 343 -8.44 17.00 -19.35
C ASN A 343 -9.39 16.81 -18.14
N GLY A 344 -8.89 17.06 -16.93
CA GLY A 344 -9.63 16.86 -15.68
C GLY A 344 -9.84 15.41 -15.25
N VAL A 345 -9.36 14.42 -16.02
CA VAL A 345 -9.52 12.99 -15.71
C VAL A 345 -8.31 12.46 -14.96
N PHE A 346 -8.53 11.73 -13.89
CA PHE A 346 -7.49 11.01 -13.16
C PHE A 346 -8.06 9.71 -12.60
N TYR A 347 -7.20 8.85 -12.10
CA TYR A 347 -7.59 7.51 -11.66
C TYR A 347 -7.04 7.23 -10.28
N THR A 348 -7.85 6.59 -9.42
CA THR A 348 -7.49 6.19 -8.06
C THR A 348 -7.95 4.75 -7.83
N ASP A 349 -7.22 3.99 -7.04
CA ASP A 349 -7.64 2.65 -6.67
C ASP A 349 -8.84 2.63 -5.69
N SER A 350 -9.61 1.55 -5.71
CA SER A 350 -10.59 1.18 -4.70
C SER A 350 -10.05 0.00 -3.90
N ASN A 351 -9.55 0.28 -2.69
CA ASN A 351 -8.97 -0.69 -1.78
C ASN A 351 -7.90 -1.59 -2.43
N ALA A 352 -7.03 -1.01 -3.24
CA ALA A 352 -5.95 -1.68 -3.96
C ALA A 352 -6.42 -2.77 -4.94
N ARG A 353 -7.65 -2.64 -5.46
CA ARG A 353 -8.22 -3.59 -6.44
C ARG A 353 -8.66 -2.90 -7.72
N GLU A 354 -9.87 -2.37 -7.74
CA GLU A 354 -10.48 -1.77 -8.94
C GLU A 354 -9.92 -0.37 -9.17
N THR A 355 -9.77 0.02 -10.43
CA THR A 355 -9.33 1.36 -10.78
C THR A 355 -10.55 2.25 -11.05
N MET A 356 -10.73 3.26 -10.22
CA MET A 356 -11.84 4.20 -10.35
C MET A 356 -11.43 5.39 -11.20
N LYS A 357 -12.16 5.63 -12.29
CA LYS A 357 -12.07 6.88 -13.06
C LYS A 357 -12.68 8.01 -12.25
N ARG A 358 -11.96 9.12 -12.13
CA ARG A 358 -12.38 10.36 -11.47
C ARG A 358 -12.34 11.48 -12.50
N VAL A 359 -13.33 12.37 -12.42
CA VAL A 359 -13.39 13.58 -13.24
C VAL A 359 -13.50 14.75 -12.28
N ARG A 360 -12.55 15.69 -12.37
CA ARG A 360 -12.54 16.89 -11.53
C ARG A 360 -13.85 17.66 -11.71
N ASP A 361 -14.40 18.14 -10.59
CA ASP A 361 -15.61 18.96 -10.53
C ASP A 361 -16.87 18.27 -11.09
N HIS A 362 -16.94 16.93 -11.05
CA HIS A 362 -18.02 16.16 -11.65
C HIS A 362 -18.58 15.08 -10.71
N GLN A 363 -19.88 14.82 -10.85
CA GLN A 363 -20.57 13.71 -10.21
C GLN A 363 -21.53 13.04 -11.20
N GLU A 364 -21.47 11.72 -11.29
CA GLU A 364 -22.22 10.94 -12.29
C GLU A 364 -23.73 10.87 -12.00
N THR A 365 -24.09 10.77 -10.72
CA THR A 365 -25.46 10.40 -10.30
C THR A 365 -26.39 11.59 -10.06
N PHE A 366 -25.87 12.81 -9.94
CA PHE A 366 -26.68 14.01 -9.70
C PHE A 366 -25.96 15.29 -10.16
N PRO A 367 -26.70 16.37 -10.50
CA PRO A 367 -26.11 17.66 -10.76
C PRO A 367 -25.40 18.20 -9.52
N TRP A 368 -24.08 18.38 -9.60
CA TRP A 368 -23.29 18.89 -8.49
C TRP A 368 -22.97 20.37 -8.68
N ASN A 369 -23.42 21.21 -7.73
CA ASN A 369 -22.96 22.59 -7.64
C ASN A 369 -21.71 22.63 -6.77
N ILE A 370 -20.55 22.83 -7.39
CA ILE A 370 -19.29 22.77 -6.67
C ILE A 370 -19.08 24.00 -5.80
N THR A 371 -19.07 23.79 -4.48
CA THR A 371 -18.72 24.80 -3.48
C THR A 371 -17.31 24.60 -2.94
N GLU A 372 -16.83 23.35 -2.94
CA GLU A 372 -15.52 22.94 -2.40
C GLU A 372 -14.61 22.43 -3.53
N LYS A 373 -13.89 23.34 -4.20
CA LYS A 373 -13.10 23.01 -5.40
C LYS A 373 -11.88 22.12 -5.13
N ILE A 374 -11.36 22.18 -3.90
CA ILE A 374 -10.23 21.36 -3.49
C ILE A 374 -10.74 20.07 -2.84
N ALA A 375 -11.38 20.18 -1.68
CA ALA A 375 -11.79 19.04 -0.88
C ALA A 375 -12.76 18.10 -1.61
N GLY A 376 -13.66 18.64 -2.45
CA GLY A 376 -14.59 17.84 -3.24
C GLY A 376 -13.92 16.95 -4.31
N ASN A 377 -12.65 17.18 -4.62
CA ASN A 377 -11.87 16.42 -5.60
C ASN A 377 -10.81 15.51 -4.97
N TYR A 378 -10.82 15.37 -3.65
CA TYR A 378 -9.95 14.44 -2.94
C TYR A 378 -10.61 13.07 -2.79
N TYR A 379 -9.85 12.03 -3.15
CA TYR A 379 -10.28 10.65 -3.07
C TYR A 379 -9.29 9.81 -2.25
N PRO A 380 -9.74 8.70 -1.65
CA PRO A 380 -8.83 7.73 -1.07
C PRO A 380 -7.90 7.15 -2.14
N VAL A 381 -6.61 7.20 -1.89
CA VAL A 381 -5.56 6.52 -2.66
C VAL A 381 -4.92 5.50 -1.73
N THR A 382 -5.32 4.23 -1.86
CA THR A 382 -4.84 3.18 -0.94
C THR A 382 -3.64 2.43 -1.46
N SER A 383 -3.35 2.50 -2.76
CA SER A 383 -2.16 1.92 -3.37
C SER A 383 -1.68 2.62 -4.63
N TRP A 384 -2.55 3.20 -5.46
CA TRP A 384 -2.14 3.92 -6.65
C TRP A 384 -3.09 5.03 -7.09
N MET A 385 -2.51 6.07 -7.67
CA MET A 385 -3.22 7.04 -8.51
C MET A 385 -2.42 7.32 -9.78
N TYR A 386 -3.08 7.73 -10.86
CA TYR A 386 -2.39 8.13 -12.08
C TYR A 386 -3.19 9.10 -12.95
N ILE A 387 -2.46 9.79 -13.83
CA ILE A 387 -2.99 10.56 -14.95
C ILE A 387 -2.46 10.00 -16.26
N ARG A 388 -3.20 10.20 -17.35
CA ARG A 388 -2.85 9.75 -18.70
C ARG A 388 -2.89 10.92 -19.67
N ASP A 389 -1.93 10.92 -20.58
CA ASP A 389 -1.97 11.70 -21.81
C ASP A 389 -2.14 10.71 -22.96
N GLU A 390 -3.38 10.60 -23.45
CA GLU A 390 -3.75 9.65 -24.51
C GLU A 390 -3.07 10.01 -25.84
N ALA A 391 -2.82 11.30 -26.10
CA ALA A 391 -2.19 11.75 -27.33
C ALA A 391 -0.70 11.38 -27.38
N ARG A 392 0.00 11.46 -26.24
CA ARG A 392 1.40 11.06 -26.11
C ARG A 392 1.58 9.57 -25.80
N ASN A 393 0.48 8.83 -25.57
CA ASN A 393 0.46 7.47 -25.03
C ASN A 393 1.36 7.34 -23.79
N LEU A 394 1.16 8.21 -22.80
CA LEU A 394 1.94 8.20 -21.56
C LEU A 394 1.03 8.15 -20.33
N GLN A 395 1.47 7.39 -19.34
CA GLN A 395 0.86 7.36 -18.02
C GLN A 395 1.91 7.69 -16.96
N LEU A 396 1.61 8.67 -16.11
CA LEU A 396 2.38 8.98 -14.91
C LEU A 396 1.60 8.48 -13.69
N SER A 397 2.23 7.62 -12.89
CA SER A 397 1.56 6.99 -11.73
C SER A 397 2.34 7.20 -10.44
N LEU A 398 1.59 7.38 -9.35
CA LEU A 398 2.08 7.44 -7.99
C LEU A 398 1.55 6.24 -7.20
N LEU A 399 2.46 5.49 -6.58
CA LEU A 399 2.13 4.34 -5.74
C LEU A 399 2.48 4.67 -4.30
N THR A 400 1.55 4.47 -3.38
CA THR A 400 1.69 4.86 -1.97
C THR A 400 2.19 3.69 -1.11
N ASP A 401 2.88 3.96 0.01
CA ASP A 401 3.15 2.95 1.05
C ASP A 401 2.00 2.72 2.02
N ARG A 402 1.02 3.63 2.03
CA ARG A 402 -0.14 3.64 2.93
C ARG A 402 -1.31 4.40 2.30
N PRO A 403 -2.53 4.25 2.85
CA PRO A 403 -3.66 5.06 2.44
C PRO A 403 -3.43 6.55 2.68
N GLN A 404 -3.73 7.35 1.66
CA GLN A 404 -3.64 8.81 1.67
C GLN A 404 -4.84 9.41 0.95
N GLY A 405 -5.12 10.69 1.17
CA GLY A 405 -6.03 11.45 0.31
C GLY A 405 -5.26 12.04 -0.86
N GLY A 406 -5.80 12.00 -2.07
CA GLY A 406 -5.17 12.61 -3.24
C GLY A 406 -6.15 13.02 -4.33
N GLY A 407 -5.68 13.83 -5.28
CA GLY A 407 -6.49 14.36 -6.37
C GLY A 407 -5.65 14.97 -7.50
N SER A 408 -6.32 15.36 -8.57
CA SER A 408 -5.75 16.12 -9.71
C SER A 408 -6.47 17.46 -9.80
N ILE A 409 -6.04 18.43 -8.99
CA ILE A 409 -6.73 19.72 -8.81
C ILE A 409 -6.59 20.63 -10.03
N ILE A 410 -5.47 20.52 -10.75
CA ILE A 410 -5.26 21.19 -12.05
C ILE A 410 -4.79 20.16 -13.08
N ASP A 411 -5.00 20.45 -14.36
CA ASP A 411 -4.55 19.55 -15.43
C ASP A 411 -3.03 19.40 -15.42
N GLY A 412 -2.56 18.20 -15.75
CA GLY A 412 -1.16 17.81 -15.68
C GLY A 412 -0.64 17.59 -14.25
N SER A 413 -1.46 17.76 -13.21
CA SER A 413 -1.01 17.63 -11.81
C SER A 413 -1.60 16.42 -11.08
N MET A 414 -0.85 15.90 -10.13
CA MET A 414 -1.33 14.98 -9.09
C MET A 414 -0.79 15.41 -7.73
N GLU A 415 -1.62 15.31 -6.70
CA GLU A 415 -1.20 15.56 -5.33
C GLU A 415 -1.69 14.51 -4.34
N LEU A 416 -0.90 14.32 -3.28
CA LEU A 416 -1.17 13.42 -2.16
C LEU A 416 -0.96 14.17 -0.85
N MET A 417 -1.93 14.11 0.06
CA MET A 417 -1.84 14.62 1.41
C MET A 417 -1.10 13.63 2.31
N LEU A 418 -0.02 14.11 2.92
CA LEU A 418 0.98 13.28 3.59
C LEU A 418 0.86 13.35 5.10
N HIS A 419 0.57 14.54 5.64
CA HIS A 419 0.46 14.77 7.07
C HIS A 419 -0.42 15.98 7.36
N ARG A 420 -1.09 15.97 8.50
CA ARG A 420 -2.02 17.04 8.91
C ARG A 420 -1.80 17.34 10.39
N ARG A 421 -1.78 18.62 10.73
CA ARG A 421 -1.80 19.07 12.13
C ARG A 421 -2.73 20.27 12.25
N LEU A 422 -3.85 20.07 12.93
CA LEU A 422 -4.98 20.98 12.99
C LEU A 422 -5.24 21.35 14.46
N LEU A 423 -5.73 22.58 14.67
CA LEU A 423 -5.85 23.17 16.01
C LEU A 423 -7.28 23.20 16.55
N PHE A 424 -8.24 22.71 15.75
CA PHE A 424 -9.67 22.73 16.07
C PHE A 424 -10.28 21.34 15.80
N ASP A 425 -11.33 21.02 16.54
CA ASP A 425 -12.22 19.88 16.28
C ASP A 425 -13.23 20.28 15.19
N ASP A 426 -13.58 19.33 14.31
CA ASP A 426 -14.52 19.54 13.19
C ASP A 426 -15.99 19.27 13.56
N GLY A 427 -16.27 18.86 14.80
CA GLY A 427 -17.61 18.68 15.33
C GLY A 427 -18.33 17.41 14.88
N TYR A 428 -17.59 16.39 14.39
CA TYR A 428 -18.17 15.11 13.97
C TYR A 428 -18.13 14.00 15.04
N GLY A 429 -17.68 14.33 16.26
CA GLY A 429 -17.91 13.51 17.45
C GLY A 429 -16.67 13.00 18.17
N VAL A 430 -15.47 13.18 17.60
CA VAL A 430 -14.20 12.85 18.29
C VAL A 430 -13.90 13.81 19.43
N ASN A 431 -14.31 15.08 19.32
CA ASN A 431 -14.14 16.15 20.31
C ASN A 431 -12.67 16.45 20.66
N GLU A 432 -11.77 16.22 19.70
CA GLU A 432 -10.34 16.48 19.82
C GLU A 432 -9.82 17.03 18.49
N ALA A 433 -8.95 18.04 18.56
CA ALA A 433 -8.24 18.51 17.38
C ALA A 433 -7.25 17.44 16.91
N LEU A 434 -7.05 17.31 15.59
CA LEU A 434 -6.01 16.45 15.02
C LEU A 434 -4.61 17.06 15.25
N ASN A 435 -4.14 17.01 16.49
CA ASN A 435 -2.91 17.66 16.97
C ASN A 435 -2.00 16.69 17.72
N GLU A 436 -1.60 15.61 17.05
CA GLU A 436 -0.81 14.54 17.65
C GLU A 436 0.52 15.07 18.22
N PRO A 437 0.83 14.83 19.51
CA PRO A 437 2.00 15.41 20.17
C PRO A 437 3.33 14.78 19.74
N GLY A 438 3.31 13.60 19.13
CA GLY A 438 4.53 12.86 18.77
C GLY A 438 5.30 12.35 19.99
N PHE A 439 6.51 11.82 19.75
CA PHE A 439 7.34 11.19 20.78
C PHE A 439 7.89 12.18 21.82
N ASP A 440 8.23 13.40 21.41
CA ASP A 440 8.84 14.43 22.26
C ASP A 440 7.89 15.56 22.66
N GLY A 441 6.60 15.43 22.34
CA GLY A 441 5.56 16.42 22.65
C GLY A 441 5.54 17.64 21.73
N ARG A 442 6.44 17.75 20.74
CA ARG A 442 6.51 18.92 19.84
C ARG A 442 5.61 18.80 18.61
N GLY A 443 5.06 17.62 18.34
CA GLY A 443 4.26 17.27 17.17
C GLY A 443 4.74 15.96 16.54
N LEU A 444 3.83 15.15 16.02
CA LEU A 444 4.18 13.89 15.37
C LEU A 444 5.03 14.12 14.10
N VAL A 445 6.13 13.37 14.01
CA VAL A 445 6.94 13.25 12.80
C VAL A 445 6.53 11.96 12.09
N VAL A 446 6.27 12.06 10.80
CA VAL A 446 5.93 10.90 9.97
C VAL A 446 6.96 10.73 8.87
N ARG A 447 7.32 9.49 8.60
CA ARG A 447 8.12 9.07 7.46
C ARG A 447 7.29 8.15 6.57
N GLY A 448 7.39 8.35 5.27
CA GLY A 448 6.76 7.49 4.30
C GLY A 448 7.48 7.54 2.96
N SER A 449 6.94 6.83 1.97
CA SER A 449 7.49 6.89 0.63
C SER A 449 6.46 6.68 -0.47
N HIS A 450 6.83 7.06 -1.68
CA HIS A 450 6.08 6.82 -2.91
C HIS A 450 6.98 6.22 -3.99
N TYR A 451 6.38 5.45 -4.91
CA TYR A 451 7.01 5.17 -6.19
C TYR A 451 6.35 6.00 -7.28
N LEU A 452 7.15 6.71 -8.06
CA LEU A 452 6.75 7.37 -9.29
C LEU A 452 7.16 6.49 -10.48
N THR A 453 6.23 6.24 -11.37
CA THR A 453 6.48 5.50 -12.61
C THR A 453 5.97 6.28 -13.82
N LEU A 454 6.71 6.21 -14.92
CA LEU A 454 6.35 6.78 -16.21
C LEU A 454 6.56 5.72 -17.29
N GLY A 455 5.64 5.65 -18.27
CA GLY A 455 5.77 4.77 -19.42
C GLY A 455 4.54 4.78 -20.32
N PRO A 456 4.55 3.98 -21.40
CA PRO A 456 3.37 3.74 -22.23
C PRO A 456 2.19 3.21 -21.43
N ILE A 457 0.96 3.62 -21.81
CA ILE A 457 -0.26 3.31 -21.05
C ILE A 457 -0.41 1.79 -20.82
N ASP A 458 -0.21 0.99 -21.88
CA ASP A 458 -0.38 -0.47 -21.84
C ASP A 458 0.65 -1.19 -20.94
N ASP A 459 1.86 -0.65 -20.83
CA ASP A 459 2.92 -1.22 -20.00
C ASP A 459 2.72 -0.89 -18.52
N MET A 460 2.06 0.24 -18.24
CA MET A 460 2.02 0.79 -16.89
C MET A 460 1.06 0.04 -15.97
N THR A 461 -0.07 -0.42 -16.47
CA THR A 461 -1.04 -1.14 -15.63
C THR A 461 -0.47 -2.44 -15.04
N PRO A 462 0.12 -3.36 -15.83
CA PRO A 462 0.83 -4.54 -15.31
C PRO A 462 1.95 -4.20 -14.33
N LEU A 463 2.74 -3.17 -14.64
CA LEU A 463 3.87 -2.74 -13.82
C LEU A 463 3.38 -2.24 -12.45
N ASN A 464 2.39 -1.35 -12.43
CA ASN A 464 1.85 -0.76 -11.20
C ASN A 464 1.22 -1.83 -10.31
N LYS A 465 0.36 -2.69 -10.86
CA LYS A 465 -0.28 -3.76 -10.10
C LYS A 465 0.73 -4.74 -9.51
N ARG A 466 1.84 -4.99 -10.20
CA ARG A 466 2.94 -5.80 -9.66
C ARG A 466 3.72 -5.07 -8.57
N LEU A 467 4.07 -3.80 -8.78
CA LEU A 467 4.85 -3.00 -7.84
C LEU A 467 4.08 -2.77 -6.53
N THR A 468 2.78 -2.50 -6.59
CA THR A 468 1.93 -2.32 -5.40
C THR A 468 1.91 -3.59 -4.54
N LYS A 469 1.81 -4.78 -5.16
CA LYS A 469 1.92 -6.05 -4.44
C LYS A 469 3.31 -6.30 -3.85
N ILE A 470 4.38 -5.98 -4.59
CA ILE A 470 5.76 -6.08 -4.06
C ILE A 470 5.96 -5.15 -2.86
N ARG A 471 5.41 -3.93 -2.93
CA ARG A 471 5.50 -2.93 -1.86
C ARG A 471 4.74 -3.37 -0.62
N PHE A 472 3.47 -3.73 -0.76
CA PHE A 472 2.62 -4.17 0.34
C PHE A 472 3.11 -5.48 0.97
N HIS A 473 3.61 -6.41 0.14
CA HIS A 473 4.16 -7.69 0.58
C HIS A 473 5.69 -7.71 0.49
N SER A 474 6.32 -6.64 0.97
CA SER A 474 7.78 -6.52 1.00
C SER A 474 8.43 -7.70 1.73
N PRO A 475 9.66 -8.11 1.36
CA PRO A 475 10.31 -9.25 1.97
C PRO A 475 10.44 -9.13 3.49
N VAL A 476 10.15 -10.22 4.19
CA VAL A 476 10.31 -10.29 5.65
C VAL A 476 11.72 -10.73 5.96
N LEU A 477 12.41 -10.01 6.86
CA LEU A 477 13.81 -10.23 7.19
C LEU A 477 13.95 -10.85 8.58
N GLY A 478 14.63 -12.00 8.65
CA GLY A 478 15.10 -12.58 9.90
C GLY A 478 16.63 -12.61 9.94
N PHE A 479 17.22 -12.35 11.09
CA PHE A 479 18.66 -12.28 11.28
C PHE A 479 19.14 -13.43 12.17
N ALA A 480 20.29 -14.01 11.86
CA ALA A 480 20.83 -15.10 12.67
C ALA A 480 22.32 -14.92 12.94
N ARG A 481 22.70 -15.10 14.20
CA ARG A 481 24.10 -15.14 14.61
C ARG A 481 24.65 -16.54 14.39
N ILE A 482 25.35 -16.73 13.26
CA ILE A 482 26.00 -18.01 12.95
C ILE A 482 27.44 -17.75 12.51
N PRO A 483 28.44 -18.30 13.23
CA PRO A 483 29.80 -18.38 12.73
C PRO A 483 29.83 -19.19 11.44
N TYR A 484 30.55 -18.73 10.40
CA TYR A 484 30.57 -19.44 9.11
C TYR A 484 31.04 -20.90 9.22
N SER A 485 31.86 -21.21 10.22
CA SER A 485 32.31 -22.56 10.56
C SER A 485 31.18 -23.53 10.93
N ASN A 486 30.06 -23.01 11.45
CA ASN A 486 28.89 -23.80 11.85
C ASN A 486 27.81 -23.87 10.77
N LEU A 487 28.00 -23.24 9.60
CA LEU A 487 27.01 -23.27 8.51
C LEU A 487 26.66 -24.70 8.07
N SER A 488 27.62 -25.62 8.11
CA SER A 488 27.40 -27.03 7.72
C SER A 488 26.41 -27.77 8.62
N ARG A 489 26.17 -27.28 9.84
CA ARG A 489 25.18 -27.85 10.78
C ARG A 489 23.74 -27.49 10.43
N TYR A 490 23.55 -26.45 9.62
CA TYR A 490 22.25 -25.96 9.22
C TYR A 490 22.02 -26.23 7.73
N SER A 491 20.83 -26.71 7.36
CA SER A 491 20.46 -26.90 5.95
C SER A 491 20.02 -25.58 5.32
N LEU A 492 20.94 -24.61 5.27
CA LEU A 492 20.70 -23.25 4.76
C LEU A 492 20.86 -23.22 3.24
N ASN A 493 19.84 -23.71 2.54
CA ASN A 493 19.71 -23.57 1.09
C ASN A 493 18.50 -22.69 0.77
N ASP A 494 18.50 -22.07 -0.42
CA ASP A 494 17.32 -21.38 -0.94
C ASP A 494 16.12 -22.33 -0.94
N PHE A 495 15.02 -21.88 -0.34
CA PHE A 495 13.78 -22.63 -0.27
C PHE A 495 12.75 -22.02 -1.23
N ARG A 496 11.98 -22.87 -1.92
CA ARG A 496 10.90 -22.43 -2.81
C ARG A 496 9.60 -23.11 -2.39
N GLY A 497 8.57 -22.35 -2.03
CA GLY A 497 7.30 -22.93 -1.60
C GLY A 497 6.48 -23.54 -2.75
N LEU A 498 6.71 -23.07 -3.98
CA LEU A 498 6.01 -23.55 -5.17
C LEU A 498 6.90 -24.41 -6.07
N LYS A 499 6.35 -25.52 -6.61
CA LYS A 499 7.00 -26.34 -7.65
C LYS A 499 6.89 -25.68 -9.02
N ARG A 500 5.82 -24.93 -9.28
CA ARG A 500 5.55 -24.22 -10.54
C ARG A 500 5.14 -22.78 -10.25
N ARG A 501 5.46 -21.85 -11.16
CA ARG A 501 5.05 -20.44 -11.03
C ARG A 501 3.54 -20.31 -11.24
N LEU A 502 2.91 -19.41 -10.49
CA LEU A 502 1.56 -18.97 -10.81
C LEU A 502 1.57 -18.09 -12.08
N PRO A 503 0.46 -18.03 -12.81
CA PRO A 503 0.24 -17.02 -13.84
C PRO A 503 0.43 -15.61 -13.29
N HIS A 504 0.98 -14.70 -14.11
CA HIS A 504 1.39 -13.37 -13.65
C HIS A 504 0.24 -12.48 -13.17
N ASN A 505 -0.97 -12.72 -13.68
CA ASN A 505 -2.24 -12.09 -13.33
C ASN A 505 -2.95 -12.74 -12.11
N VAL A 506 -2.37 -13.79 -11.52
CA VAL A 506 -2.90 -14.45 -10.30
C VAL A 506 -2.06 -14.10 -9.09
N HIS A 507 -2.72 -13.68 -8.01
CA HIS A 507 -2.11 -13.45 -6.71
C HIS A 507 -2.66 -14.44 -5.68
N LEU A 508 -1.74 -14.98 -4.86
CA LEU A 508 -2.09 -15.80 -3.70
C LEU A 508 -2.38 -14.87 -2.52
N LEU A 509 -3.67 -14.55 -2.33
CA LEU A 509 -4.12 -13.58 -1.34
C LEU A 509 -4.11 -14.16 0.09
N THR A 510 -4.42 -15.46 0.23
CA THR A 510 -4.44 -16.12 1.55
C THR A 510 -3.93 -17.54 1.42
N LEU A 511 -3.04 -17.92 2.33
CA LEU A 511 -2.62 -19.30 2.57
C LEU A 511 -2.47 -19.50 4.08
N GLU A 512 -3.53 -19.97 4.72
CA GLU A 512 -3.62 -20.03 6.19
C GLU A 512 -3.92 -21.46 6.63
N ARG A 513 -3.12 -21.99 7.56
CA ARG A 513 -3.37 -23.32 8.13
C ARG A 513 -4.48 -23.23 9.17
N LEU A 514 -5.59 -23.91 8.92
CA LEU A 514 -6.71 -23.98 9.87
C LEU A 514 -6.47 -25.06 10.94
N ASP A 515 -5.93 -26.21 10.53
CA ASP A 515 -5.56 -27.31 11.43
C ASP A 515 -4.51 -28.24 10.79
N ASN A 516 -4.37 -29.48 11.29
CA ASN A 516 -3.38 -30.44 10.79
C ASN A 516 -3.63 -30.98 9.38
N HIS A 517 -4.83 -30.79 8.83
CA HIS A 517 -5.22 -31.34 7.54
C HIS A 517 -5.90 -30.32 6.64
N ARG A 518 -6.21 -29.12 7.13
CA ARG A 518 -6.94 -28.10 6.39
C ARG A 518 -6.18 -26.79 6.25
N ILE A 519 -6.26 -26.22 5.05
CA ILE A 519 -5.70 -24.90 4.70
C ILE A 519 -6.79 -24.05 4.05
N LEU A 520 -6.93 -22.80 4.47
CA LEU A 520 -7.69 -21.77 3.77
C LEU A 520 -6.83 -21.18 2.65
N LEU A 521 -7.35 -21.25 1.42
CA LEU A 521 -6.72 -20.72 0.22
C LEU A 521 -7.60 -19.62 -0.38
N ARG A 522 -7.03 -18.46 -0.69
CA ARG A 522 -7.65 -17.46 -1.57
C ARG A 522 -6.73 -17.16 -2.74
N LEU A 523 -7.27 -17.28 -3.95
CA LEU A 523 -6.63 -16.83 -5.17
C LEU A 523 -7.43 -15.67 -5.74
N GLU A 524 -6.74 -14.64 -6.20
CA GLU A 524 -7.36 -13.53 -6.92
C GLU A 524 -6.76 -13.36 -8.32
N HIS A 525 -7.61 -12.99 -9.28
CA HIS A 525 -7.19 -12.37 -10.52
C HIS A 525 -7.24 -10.85 -10.31
N PHE A 526 -6.08 -10.22 -10.22
CA PHE A 526 -5.98 -8.81 -9.79
C PHE A 526 -5.97 -7.81 -10.96
N TYR A 527 -6.06 -8.31 -12.20
CA TYR A 527 -6.29 -7.48 -13.39
C TYR A 527 -7.79 -7.32 -13.66
N GLU A 528 -8.13 -6.16 -14.21
CA GLU A 528 -9.44 -5.76 -14.69
C GLU A 528 -9.63 -6.22 -16.15
N VAL A 529 -10.88 -6.23 -16.64
CA VAL A 529 -11.20 -6.68 -18.00
C VAL A 529 -10.50 -5.81 -19.06
N THR A 530 -10.32 -4.53 -18.76
CA THR A 530 -9.67 -3.54 -19.63
C THR A 530 -8.15 -3.66 -19.66
N ASP A 531 -7.53 -4.31 -18.66
CA ASP A 531 -6.06 -4.37 -18.54
C ASP A 531 -5.45 -5.39 -19.49
N GLU A 532 -6.18 -6.49 -19.71
CA GLU A 532 -5.80 -7.55 -20.64
C GLU A 532 -7.10 -8.24 -21.09
N PRO A 533 -7.62 -7.92 -22.29
CA PRO A 533 -8.87 -8.49 -22.76
C PRO A 533 -8.76 -10.03 -22.86
N GLU A 534 -9.63 -10.70 -22.10
CA GLU A 534 -9.90 -12.15 -22.10
C GLU A 534 -8.71 -13.10 -21.87
N ARG A 535 -8.22 -13.17 -20.63
CA ARG A 535 -7.52 -14.37 -20.14
C ARG A 535 -8.07 -14.86 -18.82
N THR A 536 -9.28 -15.44 -18.91
CA THR A 536 -9.69 -16.44 -17.91
C THR A 536 -8.53 -17.41 -17.68
N VAL A 537 -8.06 -17.52 -16.45
CA VAL A 537 -6.85 -18.23 -16.12
C VAL A 537 -7.16 -19.46 -15.29
N THR A 538 -6.56 -20.59 -15.65
CA THR A 538 -6.73 -21.84 -14.91
C THR A 538 -5.45 -22.18 -14.16
N VAL A 539 -5.58 -22.35 -12.84
CA VAL A 539 -4.51 -22.76 -11.93
C VAL A 539 -4.76 -24.20 -11.50
N SER A 540 -3.86 -25.11 -11.84
CA SER A 540 -3.87 -26.47 -11.27
C SER A 540 -3.14 -26.45 -9.91
N LEU A 541 -3.83 -26.89 -8.87
CA LEU A 541 -3.28 -27.12 -7.52
C LEU A 541 -2.54 -28.45 -7.41
N ASN A 542 -2.69 -29.34 -8.41
CA ASN A 542 -1.98 -30.61 -8.42
C ASN A 542 -0.47 -30.37 -8.39
N ASN A 543 0.20 -30.94 -7.39
CA ASN A 543 1.63 -30.77 -7.16
C ASN A 543 2.12 -29.31 -7.19
N LEU A 544 1.27 -28.33 -6.85
CA LEU A 544 1.65 -26.92 -6.90
C LEU A 544 2.61 -26.56 -5.76
N PHE A 545 2.29 -27.00 -4.55
CA PHE A 545 3.06 -26.69 -3.34
C PHE A 545 4.15 -27.74 -3.10
N ARG A 546 5.31 -27.28 -2.62
CA ARG A 546 6.40 -28.15 -2.16
C ARG A 546 6.13 -28.79 -0.79
N PRO A 547 5.65 -28.07 0.23
CA PRO A 547 5.60 -28.60 1.59
C PRO A 547 4.49 -29.62 1.83
N PHE A 548 3.47 -29.64 0.97
CA PHE A 548 2.30 -30.49 1.11
C PHE A 548 1.69 -30.80 -0.26
N ARG A 549 0.93 -31.88 -0.33
CA ARG A 549 0.09 -32.25 -1.46
C ARG A 549 -1.36 -31.89 -1.18
N VAL A 550 -2.03 -31.26 -2.14
CA VAL A 550 -3.48 -31.04 -2.08
C VAL A 550 -4.18 -32.33 -2.46
N ILE A 551 -5.02 -32.86 -1.56
CA ILE A 551 -5.82 -34.06 -1.79
C ILE A 551 -7.15 -33.67 -2.44
N TYR A 552 -7.75 -32.60 -1.94
CA TYR A 552 -9.10 -32.18 -2.28
C TYR A 552 -9.30 -30.71 -1.91
N PHE A 553 -10.22 -30.01 -2.58
CA PHE A 553 -10.65 -28.68 -2.18
C PHE A 553 -12.17 -28.54 -2.24
N GLN A 554 -12.70 -27.68 -1.38
CA GLN A 554 -14.10 -27.28 -1.41
C GLN A 554 -14.19 -25.75 -1.45
N GLU A 555 -14.97 -25.22 -2.39
CA GLU A 555 -15.17 -23.77 -2.54
C GLU A 555 -16.18 -23.22 -1.53
N THR A 556 -15.89 -22.03 -1.02
CA THR A 556 -16.67 -21.32 0.00
C THR A 556 -16.99 -19.89 -0.41
N THR A 557 -17.84 -19.23 0.36
CA THR A 557 -17.95 -17.77 0.36
C THR A 557 -16.61 -17.10 0.69
N LEU A 558 -16.48 -15.80 0.43
CA LEU A 558 -15.25 -15.03 0.66
C LEU A 558 -14.76 -15.09 2.12
N SER A 559 -15.68 -15.06 3.08
CA SER A 559 -15.41 -15.18 4.52
C SER A 559 -15.20 -16.63 4.98
N ALA A 560 -15.30 -17.60 4.08
CA ALA A 560 -15.19 -19.04 4.36
C ALA A 560 -16.16 -19.59 5.40
N ASN A 561 -17.30 -18.92 5.62
CA ASN A 561 -18.31 -19.32 6.60
C ASN A 561 -19.41 -20.24 6.05
N LYS A 562 -19.50 -20.41 4.73
CA LYS A 562 -20.53 -21.19 4.05
C LYS A 562 -19.98 -21.79 2.76
N TYR A 563 -20.41 -22.99 2.39
CA TYR A 563 -20.00 -23.56 1.10
C TYR A 563 -20.70 -22.85 -0.04
N LEU A 564 -20.00 -22.68 -1.18
CA LEU A 564 -20.55 -21.88 -2.28
C LEU A 564 -21.83 -22.50 -2.87
N TYR A 565 -21.94 -23.83 -2.91
CA TYR A 565 -23.13 -24.53 -3.40
C TYR A 565 -24.37 -24.32 -2.53
N GLU A 566 -24.21 -23.84 -1.29
CA GLU A 566 -25.31 -23.55 -0.37
C GLU A 566 -25.82 -22.12 -0.52
N VAL A 567 -25.14 -21.28 -1.31
CA VAL A 567 -25.45 -19.85 -1.45
C VAL A 567 -26.64 -19.66 -2.39
N GLU A 568 -27.71 -19.09 -1.87
CA GLU A 568 -28.86 -18.64 -2.65
C GLU A 568 -28.81 -17.11 -2.77
N ARG A 569 -29.00 -16.59 -4.00
CA ARG A 569 -29.05 -15.15 -4.26
C ARG A 569 -30.48 -14.70 -4.44
N LEU A 570 -30.84 -13.57 -3.84
CA LEU A 570 -32.08 -12.87 -4.14
C LEU A 570 -32.08 -12.46 -5.62
N LYS A 571 -33.25 -12.55 -6.25
CA LYS A 571 -33.48 -12.07 -7.62
C LYS A 571 -34.19 -10.73 -7.55
N TRP A 572 -33.59 -9.71 -8.12
CA TRP A 572 -34.14 -8.36 -8.21
C TRP A 572 -34.44 -8.06 -9.67
N ARG A 573 -35.49 -7.25 -9.94
CA ARG A 573 -35.71 -6.65 -11.25
C ARG A 573 -35.05 -5.28 -11.23
N SER A 574 -34.10 -5.03 -12.12
CA SER A 574 -33.51 -3.70 -12.27
C SER A 574 -34.33 -2.86 -13.25
N GLN A 575 -34.21 -1.55 -13.13
CA GLN A 575 -34.86 -0.61 -14.05
C GLN A 575 -34.36 -0.80 -15.50
N ASP A 576 -33.10 -1.21 -15.68
CA ASP A 576 -32.54 -1.55 -17.00
C ASP A 576 -33.24 -2.78 -17.64
N GLU A 577 -33.69 -3.75 -16.85
CA GLU A 577 -34.47 -4.88 -17.34
C GLU A 577 -35.91 -4.47 -17.69
N GLU A 578 -36.47 -3.46 -17.01
CA GLU A 578 -37.77 -2.87 -17.36
C GLU A 578 -37.68 -2.02 -18.63
N ASP A 579 -36.64 -1.19 -18.78
CA ASP A 579 -36.43 -0.35 -19.96
C ASP A 579 -36.12 -1.20 -21.22
N ALA A 580 -35.36 -2.28 -21.08
CA ALA A 580 -35.14 -3.26 -22.17
C ALA A 580 -36.39 -4.08 -22.50
N ALA A 581 -37.31 -4.29 -21.54
CA ALA A 581 -38.61 -4.88 -21.80
C ALA A 581 -39.55 -3.90 -22.53
N TYR A 582 -39.47 -2.60 -22.21
CA TYR A 582 -40.22 -1.54 -22.90
C TYR A 582 -39.74 -1.28 -24.34
N GLU A 583 -38.44 -1.37 -24.63
CA GLU A 583 -37.91 -1.27 -26.01
C GLU A 583 -38.36 -2.43 -26.91
N ASN A 584 -38.63 -3.61 -26.33
CA ASN A 584 -39.16 -4.77 -27.05
C ASN A 584 -40.70 -4.75 -27.23
N GLU A 585 -41.41 -3.77 -26.65
CA GLU A 585 -42.87 -3.58 -26.82
C GLU A 585 -43.23 -2.51 -27.87
N LEU A 586 -42.24 -1.88 -28.53
CA LEU A 586 -42.50 -1.05 -29.70
C LEU A 586 -42.85 -1.95 -30.92
N PRO A 587 -43.95 -1.68 -31.65
CA PRO A 587 -44.40 -2.56 -32.70
C PRO A 587 -43.37 -2.64 -33.83
N PRO A 588 -43.07 -3.84 -34.36
CA PRO A 588 -42.18 -3.98 -35.50
C PRO A 588 -42.80 -3.27 -36.70
N THR A 589 -42.10 -2.27 -37.24
CA THR A 589 -42.34 -1.83 -38.61
C THR A 589 -42.13 -3.04 -39.53
N SER A 590 -43.22 -3.42 -40.17
CA SER A 590 -43.35 -4.57 -41.05
C SER A 590 -42.32 -4.58 -42.17
N THR A 591 -41.59 -5.69 -42.30
CA THR A 591 -41.55 -6.49 -43.53
C THR A 591 -40.95 -7.87 -43.23
N ASN A 592 -41.82 -8.89 -43.29
CA ASN A 592 -41.66 -10.30 -43.73
C ASN A 592 -40.25 -10.74 -44.17
N ASN A 593 -39.79 -11.99 -44.02
CA ASN A 593 -40.23 -13.26 -43.48
C ASN A 593 -38.98 -14.15 -43.59
N ASP A 594 -38.62 -14.94 -42.59
CA ASP A 594 -38.67 -16.42 -42.73
C ASP A 594 -38.35 -17.14 -41.42
N LEU A 595 -39.39 -17.82 -40.95
CA LEU A 595 -39.48 -19.00 -40.11
C LEU A 595 -38.36 -20.02 -40.44
N THR A 596 -37.64 -20.64 -39.51
CA THR A 596 -38.11 -21.66 -38.56
C THR A 596 -36.87 -22.13 -37.78
N ASP A 597 -36.93 -22.25 -36.45
CA ASP A 597 -36.79 -23.59 -35.85
C ASP A 597 -37.26 -23.59 -34.39
N VAL A 598 -38.10 -24.58 -34.09
CA VAL A 598 -38.78 -24.79 -32.82
C VAL A 598 -37.94 -25.73 -31.97
N MET A 599 -37.93 -25.42 -30.68
CA MET A 599 -37.42 -26.23 -29.58
C MET A 599 -37.79 -27.72 -29.72
N GLU A 600 -36.82 -28.61 -29.50
CA GLU A 600 -37.10 -29.84 -28.77
C GLU A 600 -35.90 -30.24 -27.91
N SER A 601 -36.19 -30.32 -26.62
CA SER A 601 -35.34 -30.85 -25.57
C SER A 601 -35.33 -32.38 -25.62
N GLU A 602 -34.16 -33.00 -25.70
CA GLU A 602 -33.99 -34.35 -25.17
C GLU A 602 -32.73 -34.47 -24.32
N VAL A 603 -32.98 -35.04 -23.15
CA VAL A 603 -32.07 -35.47 -22.10
C VAL A 603 -31.01 -36.40 -22.68
N ASN A 604 -29.74 -36.15 -22.37
CA ASN A 604 -28.77 -37.24 -22.35
C ASN A 604 -27.83 -37.08 -21.16
N GLU A 605 -28.18 -37.81 -20.09
CA GLU A 605 -27.27 -38.20 -19.02
C GLU A 605 -26.13 -39.02 -19.64
N GLY A 606 -24.93 -38.44 -19.66
CA GLY A 606 -23.71 -39.11 -20.05
C GLY A 606 -22.56 -38.58 -19.21
N TYR A 607 -22.47 -39.07 -17.97
CA TYR A 607 -21.25 -38.97 -17.17
C TYR A 607 -20.13 -39.71 -17.92
N VAL A 608 -19.42 -38.99 -18.78
CA VAL A 608 -18.11 -39.42 -19.25
C VAL A 608 -17.11 -38.95 -18.20
N VAL A 609 -16.85 -39.85 -17.25
CA VAL A 609 -15.67 -39.77 -16.39
C VAL A 609 -14.47 -39.98 -17.29
N ASN A 610 -13.89 -38.88 -17.78
CA ASN A 610 -12.54 -38.91 -18.29
C ASN A 610 -11.60 -38.94 -17.09
N ASP A 611 -11.20 -40.15 -16.71
CA ASP A 611 -10.06 -40.42 -15.86
C ASP A 611 -8.78 -39.87 -16.51
N SER A 612 -8.50 -38.61 -16.22
CA SER A 612 -7.13 -38.17 -16.03
C SER A 612 -7.08 -37.57 -14.63
N GLU A 613 -6.22 -38.08 -13.75
CA GLU A 613 -6.05 -37.63 -12.37
C GLU A 613 -5.69 -36.12 -12.24
N ASP A 614 -5.59 -35.38 -13.35
CA ASP A 614 -5.17 -33.98 -13.43
C ASP A 614 -6.33 -32.95 -13.45
N ASP A 615 -7.57 -33.35 -13.73
CA ASP A 615 -8.68 -32.37 -13.93
C ASP A 615 -9.41 -31.95 -12.65
N HIS A 616 -9.36 -32.74 -11.58
CA HIS A 616 -10.14 -32.47 -10.35
C HIS A 616 -9.58 -31.36 -9.44
N LEU A 617 -8.34 -30.90 -9.67
CA LEU A 617 -7.67 -29.90 -8.83
C LEU A 617 -7.43 -28.56 -9.56
N ARG A 618 -8.32 -28.17 -10.45
CA ARG A 618 -8.20 -26.95 -11.28
C ARG A 618 -9.12 -25.84 -10.80
N ILE A 619 -8.57 -24.63 -10.68
CA ILE A 619 -9.32 -23.42 -10.32
C ILE A 619 -9.23 -22.44 -11.48
N THR A 620 -10.39 -22.05 -12.00
CA THR A 620 -10.52 -21.05 -13.06
C THR A 620 -10.91 -19.69 -12.46
N LEU A 621 -10.20 -18.63 -12.82
CA LEU A 621 -10.44 -17.27 -12.36
C LEU A 621 -10.69 -16.36 -13.57
N LYS A 622 -11.78 -15.60 -13.54
CA LYS A 622 -12.01 -14.46 -14.45
C LYS A 622 -11.39 -13.19 -13.87
N PRO A 623 -11.19 -12.12 -14.68
CA PRO A 623 -10.78 -10.82 -14.18
C PRO A 623 -11.55 -10.38 -12.94
N MET A 624 -10.83 -9.76 -12.00
CA MET A 624 -11.32 -9.29 -10.70
C MET A 624 -11.90 -10.33 -9.74
N GLN A 625 -11.94 -11.62 -10.09
CA GLN A 625 -12.48 -12.64 -9.18
C GLN A 625 -11.51 -12.94 -8.04
N ILE A 626 -12.07 -13.06 -6.82
CA ILE A 626 -11.44 -13.76 -5.70
C ILE A 626 -12.23 -15.04 -5.48
N ARG A 627 -11.56 -16.19 -5.46
CA ARG A 627 -12.18 -17.47 -5.10
C ARG A 627 -11.52 -18.02 -3.84
N THR A 628 -12.35 -18.54 -2.94
CA THR A 628 -11.95 -18.98 -1.60
C THR A 628 -12.22 -20.46 -1.43
N PHE A 629 -11.25 -21.20 -0.92
CA PHE A 629 -11.30 -22.67 -0.82
C PHE A 629 -10.79 -23.13 0.53
N ILE A 630 -11.40 -24.20 1.05
CA ILE A 630 -10.82 -25.01 2.12
C ILE A 630 -10.18 -26.23 1.46
N LEU A 631 -8.86 -26.33 1.56
CA LEU A 631 -8.07 -27.45 1.06
C LEU A 631 -7.96 -28.53 2.11
N LYS A 632 -8.06 -29.80 1.72
CA LYS A 632 -7.55 -30.94 2.48
C LYS A 632 -6.16 -31.29 1.97
N VAL A 633 -5.18 -31.36 2.86
CA VAL A 633 -3.76 -31.54 2.50
C VAL A 633 -3.10 -32.72 3.21
N ASP A 634 -2.07 -33.23 2.55
CA ASP A 634 -1.17 -34.27 3.06
C ASP A 634 0.25 -33.70 3.16
N TYR A 635 0.83 -33.74 4.37
CA TYR A 635 2.19 -33.26 4.65
C TYR A 635 3.24 -34.37 4.51
N ASN A 636 2.85 -35.63 4.31
CA ASN A 636 3.79 -36.76 4.13
C ASN A 636 4.30 -36.81 2.68
N VAL A 637 4.89 -35.71 2.22
CA VAL A 637 5.51 -35.61 0.90
C VAL A 637 6.93 -36.16 1.01
N HIS A 638 7.12 -37.44 0.68
CA HIS A 638 8.46 -38.02 0.52
C HIS A 638 9.13 -37.41 -0.72
N TYR A 639 10.32 -36.84 -0.53
CA TYR A 639 11.14 -36.21 -1.59
C TYR A 639 12.05 -37.21 -2.29
#